data_AF-A0A7L7LA24-F1
#
_entry.id   AF-A0A7L7LA24-F1
#
_cell.length_a   1.000
_cell.length_b   1.000
_cell.length_c   1.000
_cell.angle_alpha   90.00
_cell.angle_beta   90.00
_cell.angle_gamma   90.00
#
_symmetry.space_group_name_H-M   'P 1'
#
loop_
_entity.id
_entity.type
_entity.pdbx_description
1 polymer ?
#
loop_
_entity_poly.entity_id
_entity_poly.type
_entity_poly.pdbx_seq_one_letter_code
_entity_poly.pdbx_strand_id
1 'polypeptide(L)'
;MINKINAFFAGKAAGLFLLLVLTGSAAMAQKYPGPLSPEESLKKIKIIEGFKAEIFAAEPNIMDPVSLAFDEQGQAYVVEMPDYPFEAEPGKGKGRIKLLKDIDNDGRIDQAVIFAENVTEATSILPWQGGLIVTAAPDILYLKDTNGDGKADTREVLFTGFFQNNSEAQITNLRYGMDNWIYANNHGQDGLVTFNRTPNVKPVAVRGADFRFRLDQNKFELETGPGQFGQAIDEWGHRFINENSIHLEQVIIPWRYTHRHPFLPVTKAMASITDHEEIMLQETPPPYWRAERTKQRNKTFQENNLKRVEYAEDRFSGAAGMVVYAADGFPPEFNGNIFISDVAGNLVHRDVLTPSTKSPVFVASRAGKEKEQEFLTSTDSWFRPTNFTVGPDGYLYVLDYYRQHIETPVSIPDELKADMNFMAGSDKGRVYRILPTNSTFKNNTVNLAKASNTKLLETLSHPNLWWRLQAQRLLLEKQDKSVVPAVKKLFITSKDARTRLHALYVLEGLNALDAELIKKALQDSAPGVRENAIILAEQFPETYSLVQARLNDPVIRVAFQTTLNLPEFKNKETAPSLIKVLEKYGQDFWFRMAVLSSEQGSSPEILQLLRQPNTFFQNPEPWKLAFVSDLSNIIGARNQKDQISTFLNFLSQPDSQITDSFRVEAIKGLTKGLNRATSTDPKLKEIIQRIKTNNTQEVTAAIQDLKKFY
;
A
#
# COMPACT_ATOMS: atom_id res chain seq x y z
N MET A 1 -47.27 -53.90 -74.69
CA MET A 1 -48.51 -54.10 -73.90
C MET A 1 -48.64 -52.88 -72.99
N ILE A 2 -49.15 -51.73 -73.49
CA ILE A 2 -50.57 -51.28 -73.47
C ILE A 2 -51.06 -51.23 -72.01
N ASN A 3 -51.29 -50.12 -71.29
CA ASN A 3 -51.61 -48.70 -71.57
C ASN A 3 -51.07 -47.81 -70.38
N LYS A 4 -50.52 -46.60 -70.54
CA LYS A 4 -51.12 -45.27 -70.90
C LYS A 4 -52.12 -44.77 -69.81
N ILE A 5 -51.94 -43.64 -69.10
CA ILE A 5 -52.17 -42.21 -69.50
C ILE A 5 -51.98 -41.35 -68.22
N ASN A 6 -51.10 -40.32 -68.17
CA ASN A 6 -51.32 -38.88 -68.43
C ASN A 6 -52.51 -38.24 -67.64
N ALA A 7 -52.55 -37.00 -67.15
CA ALA A 7 -51.60 -35.90 -66.94
C ALA A 7 -52.38 -34.74 -66.25
N PHE A 8 -51.63 -33.84 -65.60
CA PHE A 8 -51.82 -32.38 -65.52
C PHE A 8 -52.96 -31.67 -64.71
N PHE A 9 -52.50 -30.88 -63.71
CA PHE A 9 -52.82 -29.50 -63.27
C PHE A 9 -54.26 -28.97 -63.15
N ALA A 10 -54.63 -28.48 -61.95
CA ALA A 10 -54.63 -27.06 -61.55
C ALA A 10 -55.59 -26.78 -60.37
N GLY A 11 -55.21 -25.89 -59.44
CA GLY A 11 -56.18 -25.05 -58.71
C GLY A 11 -56.21 -25.12 -57.18
N LYS A 12 -55.38 -24.28 -56.56
CA LYS A 12 -55.62 -23.46 -55.35
C LYS A 12 -56.74 -23.88 -54.37
N ALA A 13 -56.38 -24.13 -53.11
CA ALA A 13 -56.48 -23.14 -52.02
C ALA A 13 -56.21 -23.83 -50.66
N ALA A 14 -55.34 -23.19 -49.89
CA ALA A 14 -54.79 -23.69 -48.65
C ALA A 14 -55.79 -23.64 -47.50
N GLY A 15 -55.85 -24.74 -46.73
CA GLY A 15 -56.53 -24.85 -45.45
C GLY A 15 -55.62 -25.59 -44.46
N LEU A 16 -55.11 -24.80 -43.51
CA LEU A 16 -54.12 -25.09 -42.47
C LEU A 16 -54.53 -26.25 -41.55
N PHE A 17 -53.63 -27.21 -41.32
CA PHE A 17 -53.42 -27.88 -40.02
C PHE A 17 -52.05 -28.58 -40.06
N LEU A 18 -50.98 -27.84 -39.78
CA LEU A 18 -49.67 -28.41 -39.48
C LEU A 18 -49.50 -28.38 -37.96
N LEU A 19 -49.35 -29.55 -37.35
CA LEU A 19 -48.91 -29.68 -35.96
C LEU A 19 -47.55 -28.99 -35.82
N LEU A 20 -47.51 -27.89 -35.06
CA LEU A 20 -46.29 -27.32 -34.50
C LEU A 20 -45.81 -28.25 -33.38
N VAL A 21 -44.83 -29.10 -33.69
CA VAL A 21 -43.97 -29.68 -32.65
C VAL A 21 -43.00 -28.58 -32.23
N LEU A 22 -43.39 -27.81 -31.21
CA LEU A 22 -42.50 -26.92 -30.47
C LEU A 22 -41.49 -27.80 -29.70
N THR A 23 -40.36 -28.12 -30.33
CA THR A 23 -39.15 -28.49 -29.58
C THR A 23 -38.58 -27.21 -28.98
N GLY A 24 -39.22 -26.74 -27.90
CA GLY A 24 -38.62 -25.76 -27.00
C GLY A 24 -37.44 -26.43 -26.30
N SER A 25 -36.27 -26.41 -26.93
CA SER A 25 -35.02 -26.52 -26.19
C SER A 25 -34.89 -25.22 -25.40
N ALA A 26 -35.42 -25.21 -24.18
CA ALA A 26 -34.99 -24.23 -23.20
C ALA A 26 -33.47 -24.41 -23.09
N ALA A 27 -32.72 -23.52 -23.72
CA ALA A 27 -31.28 -23.46 -23.52
C ALA A 27 -31.09 -23.27 -22.01
N MET A 28 -30.63 -24.32 -21.31
CA MET A 28 -30.21 -24.16 -19.92
C MET A 28 -29.18 -23.04 -19.93
N ALA A 29 -29.47 -21.96 -19.20
CA ALA A 29 -28.52 -20.87 -19.04
C ALA A 29 -27.20 -21.48 -18.56
N GLN A 30 -26.11 -21.24 -19.30
CA GLN A 30 -24.81 -21.77 -18.93
C GLN A 30 -24.42 -21.19 -17.56
N LYS A 31 -24.07 -22.06 -16.61
CA LYS A 31 -23.70 -21.71 -15.23
C LYS A 31 -22.59 -20.65 -15.17
N TYR A 32 -21.66 -20.71 -16.12
CA TYR A 32 -20.59 -19.72 -16.32
C TYR A 32 -20.51 -19.34 -17.81
N PRO A 33 -20.61 -18.06 -18.18
CA PRO A 33 -20.47 -17.64 -19.57
C PRO A 33 -19.05 -17.91 -20.08
N GLY A 34 -18.92 -18.09 -21.40
CA GLY A 34 -17.62 -18.21 -22.07
C GLY A 34 -16.88 -16.87 -22.21
N PRO A 35 -15.59 -16.91 -22.63
CA PRO A 35 -14.81 -15.70 -22.85
C PRO A 35 -15.32 -14.90 -24.06
N LEU A 36 -15.12 -13.60 -24.02
CA LEU A 36 -15.33 -12.65 -25.13
C LEU A 36 -14.01 -12.34 -25.83
N SER A 37 -14.06 -11.89 -27.08
CA SER A 37 -12.89 -11.26 -27.72
C SER A 37 -12.50 -9.94 -27.02
N PRO A 38 -11.26 -9.44 -27.18
CA PRO A 38 -10.85 -8.15 -26.62
C PRO A 38 -11.81 -7.02 -26.98
N GLU A 39 -12.23 -6.93 -28.25
CA GLU A 39 -13.12 -5.89 -28.75
C GLU A 39 -14.57 -6.04 -28.23
N GLU A 40 -15.04 -7.26 -27.97
CA GLU A 40 -16.35 -7.50 -27.37
C GLU A 40 -16.37 -7.17 -25.88
N SER A 41 -15.31 -7.54 -25.15
CA SER A 41 -15.16 -7.24 -23.73
C SER A 41 -14.97 -5.74 -23.50
N LEU A 42 -14.24 -5.04 -24.36
CA LEU A 42 -14.14 -3.57 -24.32
C LEU A 42 -15.52 -2.90 -24.39
N LYS A 43 -16.45 -3.43 -25.19
CA LYS A 43 -17.84 -2.91 -25.27
C LYS A 43 -18.66 -3.16 -24.00
N LYS A 44 -18.19 -4.04 -23.11
CA LYS A 44 -18.82 -4.34 -21.82
C LYS A 44 -18.33 -3.42 -20.70
N ILE A 45 -17.24 -2.68 -20.94
CA ILE A 45 -16.71 -1.66 -20.03
C ILE A 45 -17.60 -0.42 -20.08
N LYS A 46 -17.99 0.05 -18.90
CA LYS A 46 -18.58 1.36 -18.66
C LYS A 46 -17.62 2.17 -17.81
N ILE A 47 -17.45 3.42 -18.17
CA ILE A 47 -16.57 4.36 -17.47
C ILE A 47 -17.32 5.69 -17.30
N ILE A 48 -16.96 6.45 -16.27
CA ILE A 48 -17.55 7.77 -16.03
C ILE A 48 -17.49 8.67 -17.26
N GLU A 49 -18.43 9.61 -17.32
CA GLU A 49 -18.52 10.63 -18.38
C GLU A 49 -17.18 11.37 -18.58
N GLY A 50 -16.80 11.58 -19.85
CA GLY A 50 -15.58 12.30 -20.22
C GLY A 50 -14.34 11.41 -20.38
N PHE A 51 -14.45 10.10 -20.15
CA PHE A 51 -13.39 9.12 -20.38
C PHE A 51 -13.77 8.05 -21.40
N LYS A 52 -12.77 7.34 -21.90
CA LYS A 52 -12.89 6.13 -22.72
C LYS A 52 -11.78 5.14 -22.36
N ALA A 53 -11.99 3.88 -22.71
CA ALA A 53 -10.98 2.83 -22.66
C ALA A 53 -10.57 2.43 -24.08
N GLU A 54 -9.28 2.14 -24.29
CA GLU A 54 -8.72 1.60 -25.53
C GLU A 54 -7.86 0.38 -25.19
N ILE A 55 -7.76 -0.58 -26.11
CA ILE A 55 -6.87 -1.74 -25.94
C ILE A 55 -5.43 -1.29 -26.18
N PHE A 56 -4.58 -1.38 -25.17
CA PHE A 56 -3.15 -1.19 -25.31
C PHE A 56 -2.48 -2.52 -25.71
N ALA A 57 -2.79 -3.60 -25.01
CA ALA A 57 -2.29 -4.94 -25.31
C ALA A 57 -3.38 -5.99 -25.02
N ALA A 58 -3.36 -7.09 -25.75
CA ALA A 58 -4.26 -8.22 -25.55
C ALA A 58 -3.60 -9.53 -25.99
N GLU A 59 -4.26 -10.66 -25.76
CA GLU A 59 -3.88 -11.94 -26.35
C GLU A 59 -3.74 -11.85 -27.89
N PRO A 60 -2.76 -12.55 -28.51
CA PRO A 60 -1.80 -13.49 -27.91
C PRO A 60 -0.51 -12.84 -27.37
N ASN A 61 -0.37 -11.51 -27.48
CA ASN A 61 0.87 -10.82 -27.09
C ASN A 61 1.10 -10.88 -25.57
N ILE A 62 0.02 -10.90 -24.78
CA ILE A 62 0.05 -11.00 -23.33
C ILE A 62 -0.95 -12.04 -22.80
N MET A 63 -0.67 -12.59 -21.63
CA MET A 63 -1.58 -13.42 -20.85
C MET A 63 -1.35 -13.23 -19.35
N ASP A 64 -2.39 -13.37 -18.53
CA ASP A 64 -2.32 -13.32 -17.07
C ASP A 64 -1.49 -12.15 -16.48
N PRO A 65 -1.70 -10.89 -16.93
CA PRO A 65 -0.87 -9.77 -16.50
C PRO A 65 -1.11 -9.38 -15.04
N VAL A 66 -0.04 -9.20 -14.27
CA VAL A 66 -0.10 -8.77 -12.85
C VAL A 66 0.72 -7.51 -12.55
N SER A 67 1.69 -7.17 -13.38
CA SER A 67 2.51 -5.95 -13.23
C SER A 67 2.97 -5.42 -14.59
N LEU A 68 2.94 -4.10 -14.77
CA LEU A 68 3.39 -3.39 -15.97
C LEU A 68 4.28 -2.22 -15.55
N ALA A 69 5.42 -2.05 -16.20
CA ALA A 69 6.29 -0.91 -15.98
C ALA A 69 6.85 -0.38 -17.30
N PHE A 70 6.99 0.95 -17.37
CA PHE A 70 7.71 1.63 -18.45
C PHE A 70 9.10 2.01 -17.98
N ASP A 71 10.13 1.63 -18.73
CA ASP A 71 11.52 1.99 -18.45
C ASP A 71 11.89 3.39 -18.96
N GLU A 72 13.12 3.83 -18.72
CA GLU A 72 13.60 5.14 -19.15
C GLU A 72 13.72 5.35 -20.67
N GLN A 73 13.40 4.33 -21.48
CA GLN A 73 13.28 4.37 -22.94
C GLN A 73 11.81 4.35 -23.39
N GLY A 74 10.86 4.28 -22.45
CA GLY A 74 9.44 4.14 -22.72
C GLY A 74 9.04 2.72 -23.12
N GLN A 75 9.94 1.75 -22.97
CA GLN A 75 9.63 0.35 -23.27
C GLN A 75 8.74 -0.20 -22.17
N ALA A 76 7.67 -0.90 -22.57
CA ALA A 76 6.73 -1.50 -21.63
C ALA A 76 7.11 -2.95 -21.37
N TYR A 77 7.30 -3.30 -20.10
CA TYR A 77 7.53 -4.66 -19.63
C TYR A 77 6.33 -5.13 -18.83
N VAL A 78 5.88 -6.37 -19.05
CA VAL A 78 4.75 -6.97 -18.34
C VAL A 78 5.16 -8.29 -17.69
N VAL A 79 4.67 -8.51 -16.47
CA VAL A 79 4.76 -9.80 -15.77
C VAL A 79 3.51 -10.62 -16.07
N GLU A 80 3.71 -11.83 -16.57
CA GLU A 80 2.68 -12.86 -16.75
C GLU A 80 2.80 -13.89 -15.62
N MET A 81 1.70 -14.19 -14.93
CA MET A 81 1.68 -15.12 -13.78
C MET A 81 0.81 -16.37 -14.03
N PRO A 82 1.03 -17.15 -15.10
CA PRO A 82 0.19 -18.30 -15.46
C PRO A 82 0.22 -19.46 -14.45
N ASP A 83 1.11 -19.41 -13.45
CA ASP A 83 1.17 -20.38 -12.35
C ASP A 83 -0.07 -20.30 -11.45
N TYR A 84 -0.65 -19.11 -11.25
CA TYR A 84 -1.81 -18.92 -10.38
C TYR A 84 -3.07 -19.67 -10.89
N PRO A 85 -3.86 -20.32 -10.01
CA PRO A 85 -3.79 -20.32 -8.54
C PRO A 85 -3.05 -21.52 -7.92
N PHE A 86 -2.31 -22.30 -8.72
CA PHE A 86 -1.64 -23.49 -8.23
C PHE A 86 -0.16 -23.21 -8.01
N GLU A 87 0.40 -23.66 -6.89
CA GLU A 87 1.83 -23.56 -6.67
C GLU A 87 2.58 -24.28 -7.81
N ALA A 88 3.57 -23.60 -8.38
CA ALA A 88 4.44 -24.21 -9.37
C ALA A 88 5.28 -25.32 -8.71
N GLU A 89 5.49 -26.43 -9.43
CA GLU A 89 6.49 -27.41 -8.98
C GLU A 89 7.87 -26.73 -8.88
N PRO A 90 8.70 -27.06 -7.87
CA PRO A 90 10.02 -26.47 -7.71
C PRO A 90 10.85 -26.54 -8.99
N GLY A 91 11.33 -25.38 -9.46
CA GLY A 91 12.12 -25.26 -10.69
C GLY A 91 11.32 -25.34 -12.00
N LYS A 92 9.99 -25.40 -11.95
CA LYS A 92 9.10 -25.46 -13.13
C LYS A 92 8.11 -24.27 -13.22
N GLY A 93 8.46 -23.14 -12.63
CA GLY A 93 7.65 -21.92 -12.74
C GLY A 93 7.42 -21.52 -14.19
N LYS A 94 6.19 -21.15 -14.55
CA LYS A 94 5.77 -20.73 -15.89
C LYS A 94 5.66 -19.21 -16.02
N GLY A 95 5.87 -18.49 -14.92
CA GLY A 95 5.97 -17.04 -14.90
C GLY A 95 7.00 -16.50 -15.89
N ARG A 96 6.62 -15.42 -16.56
CA ARG A 96 7.35 -14.80 -17.67
C ARG A 96 7.34 -13.29 -17.53
N ILE A 97 8.36 -12.66 -18.08
CA ILE A 97 8.39 -11.21 -18.30
C ILE A 97 8.51 -10.98 -19.79
N LYS A 98 7.63 -10.14 -20.34
CA LYS A 98 7.64 -9.79 -21.77
C LYS A 98 7.94 -8.31 -21.96
N LEU A 99 8.78 -8.02 -22.95
CA LEU A 99 8.94 -6.70 -23.55
C LEU A 99 7.89 -6.53 -24.65
N LEU A 100 7.04 -5.52 -24.51
CA LEU A 100 5.96 -5.21 -25.45
C LEU A 100 6.42 -4.13 -26.44
N LYS A 101 6.12 -4.33 -27.73
CA LYS A 101 6.52 -3.47 -28.83
C LYS A 101 5.31 -3.03 -29.65
N ASP A 102 5.14 -1.72 -29.73
CA ASP A 102 4.33 -1.02 -30.70
C ASP A 102 5.24 -0.66 -31.88
N ILE A 103 5.07 -1.34 -33.01
CA ILE A 103 5.98 -1.28 -34.16
C ILE A 103 5.54 -0.18 -35.12
N ASP A 104 4.24 0.03 -35.26
CA ASP A 104 3.68 1.04 -36.16
C ASP A 104 3.38 2.40 -35.47
N ASN A 105 3.54 2.46 -34.15
CA ASN A 105 3.33 3.62 -33.29
C ASN A 105 1.87 4.10 -33.28
N ASP A 106 0.90 3.19 -33.37
CA ASP A 106 -0.53 3.51 -33.24
C ASP A 106 -1.02 3.53 -31.78
N GLY A 107 -0.15 3.14 -30.85
CA GLY A 107 -0.43 3.07 -29.42
C GLY A 107 -1.01 1.74 -28.96
N ARG A 108 -1.02 0.70 -29.80
CA ARG A 108 -1.36 -0.69 -29.52
C ARG A 108 -0.12 -1.56 -29.68
N ILE A 109 -0.02 -2.63 -28.89
CA ILE A 109 1.09 -3.56 -28.95
C ILE A 109 0.89 -4.56 -30.09
N ASP A 110 1.84 -4.58 -31.03
CA ASP A 110 1.90 -5.50 -32.17
C ASP A 110 2.65 -6.79 -31.86
N GLN A 111 3.74 -6.68 -31.10
CA GLN A 111 4.65 -7.79 -30.83
C GLN A 111 5.06 -7.84 -29.36
N ALA A 112 5.27 -9.04 -28.85
CA ALA A 112 5.95 -9.26 -27.59
C ALA A 112 7.22 -10.11 -27.75
N VAL A 113 8.26 -9.77 -26.98
CA VAL A 113 9.49 -10.55 -26.85
C VAL A 113 9.55 -11.09 -25.43
N ILE A 114 9.85 -12.38 -25.26
CA ILE A 114 10.11 -12.95 -23.93
C ILE A 114 11.44 -12.37 -23.44
N PHE A 115 11.36 -11.46 -22.48
CA PHE A 115 12.53 -10.86 -21.84
C PHE A 115 13.13 -11.85 -20.83
N ALA A 116 12.29 -12.50 -20.04
CA ALA A 116 12.70 -13.56 -19.12
C ALA A 116 11.62 -14.63 -19.01
N GLU A 117 12.04 -15.88 -18.80
CA GLU A 117 11.18 -17.04 -18.59
C GLU A 117 11.63 -17.84 -17.37
N ASN A 118 10.80 -18.78 -16.93
CA ASN A 118 11.04 -19.60 -15.74
C ASN A 118 11.28 -18.72 -14.49
N VAL A 119 10.42 -17.73 -14.31
CA VAL A 119 10.39 -16.86 -13.13
C VAL A 119 9.15 -17.24 -12.31
N THR A 120 9.30 -18.25 -11.45
CA THR A 120 8.21 -18.77 -10.62
C THR A 120 7.47 -17.67 -9.89
N GLU A 121 6.14 -17.60 -10.09
CA GLU A 121 5.24 -16.73 -9.34
C GLU A 121 5.73 -15.27 -9.23
N ALA A 122 6.27 -14.74 -10.34
CA ALA A 122 6.65 -13.34 -10.41
C ALA A 122 5.43 -12.44 -10.16
N THR A 123 5.55 -11.49 -9.23
CA THR A 123 4.42 -10.65 -8.78
C THR A 123 4.58 -9.17 -9.17
N SER A 124 5.80 -8.67 -9.32
CA SER A 124 6.07 -7.26 -9.59
C SER A 124 7.41 -7.01 -10.27
N ILE A 125 7.50 -5.91 -11.02
CA ILE A 125 8.70 -5.44 -11.70
C ILE A 125 8.95 -3.95 -11.46
N LEU A 126 10.22 -3.55 -11.44
CA LEU A 126 10.64 -2.16 -11.33
C LEU A 126 11.92 -1.91 -12.17
N PRO A 127 11.92 -0.98 -13.14
CA PRO A 127 13.12 -0.65 -13.89
C PRO A 127 14.25 -0.09 -13.00
N TRP A 128 15.47 -0.60 -13.16
CA TRP A 128 16.65 -0.18 -12.40
C TRP A 128 17.94 -0.40 -13.21
N GLN A 129 18.79 0.62 -13.36
CA GLN A 129 20.11 0.52 -14.03
C GLN A 129 20.08 -0.21 -15.40
N GLY A 130 19.08 0.09 -16.24
CA GLY A 130 18.88 -0.55 -17.54
C GLY A 130 18.46 -2.04 -17.48
N GLY A 131 17.99 -2.51 -16.33
CA GLY A 131 17.40 -3.84 -16.13
C GLY A 131 16.11 -3.74 -15.32
N LEU A 132 15.64 -4.87 -14.80
CA LEU A 132 14.44 -5.00 -13.99
C LEU A 132 14.76 -5.63 -12.63
N ILE A 133 14.27 -5.03 -11.56
CA ILE A 133 14.11 -5.69 -10.27
C ILE A 133 12.79 -6.45 -10.31
N VAL A 134 12.77 -7.70 -9.86
CA VAL A 134 11.60 -8.59 -9.94
C VAL A 134 11.34 -9.22 -8.58
N THR A 135 10.12 -9.12 -8.06
CA THR A 135 9.68 -9.94 -6.92
C THR A 135 9.18 -11.29 -7.42
N ALA A 136 9.79 -12.37 -6.96
CA ALA A 136 9.45 -13.75 -7.29
C ALA A 136 9.86 -14.63 -6.11
N ALA A 137 8.97 -14.78 -5.13
CA ALA A 137 9.31 -15.45 -3.87
C ALA A 137 9.93 -16.84 -4.12
N PRO A 138 11.00 -17.21 -3.40
CA PRO A 138 11.49 -16.61 -2.16
C PRO A 138 12.50 -15.46 -2.39
N ASP A 139 12.63 -14.99 -3.63
CA ASP A 139 13.69 -14.08 -4.07
C ASP A 139 13.16 -12.71 -4.53
N ILE A 140 14.04 -11.72 -4.47
CA ILE A 140 13.98 -10.52 -5.31
C ILE A 140 15.18 -10.60 -6.27
N LEU A 141 14.89 -10.59 -7.57
CA LEU A 141 15.87 -10.78 -8.64
C LEU A 141 16.25 -9.44 -9.28
N TYR A 142 17.43 -9.38 -9.89
CA TYR A 142 17.83 -8.39 -10.88
C TYR A 142 18.08 -9.07 -12.23
N LEU A 143 17.34 -8.65 -13.26
CA LEU A 143 17.41 -9.18 -14.61
C LEU A 143 17.82 -8.08 -15.58
N LYS A 144 18.75 -8.35 -16.50
CA LYS A 144 19.22 -7.35 -17.45
C LYS A 144 19.57 -7.96 -18.80
N ASP A 145 19.22 -7.24 -19.86
CA ASP A 145 19.76 -7.45 -21.21
C ASP A 145 21.02 -6.59 -21.37
N THR A 146 22.17 -7.22 -21.60
CA THR A 146 23.45 -6.51 -21.77
C THR A 146 23.88 -6.38 -23.23
N ASN A 147 23.19 -7.04 -24.15
CA ASN A 147 23.57 -7.11 -25.56
C ASN A 147 22.54 -6.44 -26.52
N GLY A 148 21.35 -6.11 -26.02
CA GLY A 148 20.31 -5.37 -26.74
C GLY A 148 19.38 -6.22 -27.60
N ASP A 149 19.35 -7.54 -27.44
CA ASP A 149 18.46 -8.44 -28.18
C ASP A 149 17.03 -8.51 -27.60
N GLY A 150 16.78 -7.81 -26.50
CA GLY A 150 15.51 -7.77 -25.78
C GLY A 150 15.30 -8.95 -24.83
N LYS A 151 16.36 -9.69 -24.49
CA LYS A 151 16.33 -10.82 -23.55
C LYS A 151 17.32 -10.62 -22.41
N ALA A 152 16.92 -10.97 -21.21
CA ALA A 152 17.79 -10.95 -20.06
C ALA A 152 18.87 -12.03 -20.18
N ASP A 153 20.14 -11.61 -20.25
CA ASP A 153 21.31 -12.47 -20.20
C ASP A 153 22.00 -12.44 -18.81
N THR A 154 21.58 -11.51 -17.95
CA THR A 154 21.99 -11.40 -16.56
C THR A 154 20.82 -11.75 -15.65
N ARG A 155 21.07 -12.65 -14.68
CA ARG A 155 20.15 -13.00 -13.59
C ARG A 155 20.90 -13.06 -12.28
N GLU A 156 20.60 -12.13 -11.38
CA GLU A 156 21.16 -12.04 -10.03
C GLU A 156 20.05 -12.18 -9.00
N VAL A 157 20.25 -12.97 -7.95
CA VAL A 157 19.40 -12.94 -6.76
C VAL A 157 19.91 -11.82 -5.86
N LEU A 158 19.14 -10.72 -5.74
CA LEU A 158 19.48 -9.62 -4.84
C LEU A 158 19.19 -10.03 -3.39
N PHE A 159 17.93 -10.35 -3.11
CA PHE A 159 17.47 -10.76 -1.79
C PHE A 159 16.86 -12.15 -1.87
N THR A 160 16.96 -12.92 -0.78
CA THR A 160 16.34 -14.24 -0.65
C THR A 160 15.85 -14.46 0.78
N GLY A 161 14.97 -15.44 0.98
CA GLY A 161 14.43 -15.83 2.29
C GLY A 161 13.01 -15.33 2.57
N PHE A 162 12.29 -14.86 1.55
CA PHE A 162 10.87 -14.50 1.65
C PHE A 162 9.97 -15.74 1.66
N PHE A 163 8.77 -15.59 2.22
CA PHE A 163 7.73 -16.61 2.20
C PHE A 163 7.23 -16.91 0.78
N GLN A 164 7.08 -18.18 0.44
CA GLN A 164 6.68 -18.63 -0.91
C GLN A 164 5.47 -19.59 -0.96
N ASN A 165 5.02 -20.16 0.17
CA ASN A 165 4.04 -21.27 0.19
C ASN A 165 2.56 -20.81 0.12
N ASN A 166 2.30 -19.65 -0.48
CA ASN A 166 0.96 -19.15 -0.83
C ASN A 166 1.10 -17.96 -1.78
N SER A 167 0.72 -18.14 -3.04
CA SER A 167 0.80 -17.13 -4.09
C SER A 167 0.04 -15.83 -3.79
N GLU A 168 -0.98 -15.85 -2.91
CA GLU A 168 -1.77 -14.66 -2.53
C GLU A 168 -1.09 -13.80 -1.45
N ALA A 169 0.02 -14.27 -0.88
CA ALA A 169 0.68 -13.66 0.28
C ALA A 169 2.19 -13.46 0.09
N GLN A 170 2.69 -13.54 -1.14
CA GLN A 170 4.12 -13.35 -1.43
C GLN A 170 4.52 -11.87 -1.44
N ILE A 171 5.82 -11.64 -1.31
CA ILE A 171 6.43 -10.31 -1.52
C ILE A 171 6.02 -9.75 -2.90
N THR A 172 5.53 -8.51 -2.95
CA THR A 172 4.94 -7.94 -4.18
C THR A 172 4.96 -6.40 -4.20
N ASN A 173 4.47 -5.84 -5.30
CA ASN A 173 4.19 -4.43 -5.53
C ASN A 173 5.36 -3.47 -5.27
N LEU A 174 6.44 -3.63 -6.05
CA LEU A 174 7.60 -2.76 -6.03
C LEU A 174 7.20 -1.31 -6.40
N ARG A 175 7.56 -0.35 -5.54
CA ARG A 175 7.35 1.09 -5.76
C ARG A 175 8.62 1.87 -5.44
N TYR A 176 9.12 2.64 -6.41
CA TYR A 176 10.21 3.59 -6.19
C TYR A 176 9.65 4.85 -5.54
N GLY A 177 10.07 5.12 -4.31
CA GLY A 177 9.70 6.28 -3.54
C GLY A 177 10.50 7.51 -3.93
N MET A 178 9.89 8.67 -3.70
CA MET A 178 10.53 9.97 -3.85
C MET A 178 11.80 10.08 -2.96
N ASP A 179 11.80 9.42 -1.82
CA ASP A 179 12.91 9.34 -0.86
C ASP A 179 14.07 8.40 -1.26
N ASN A 180 14.13 7.99 -2.55
CA ASN A 180 15.08 7.05 -3.12
C ASN A 180 14.96 5.60 -2.61
N TRP A 181 13.99 5.28 -1.74
CA TRP A 181 13.74 3.91 -1.28
C TRP A 181 12.86 3.14 -2.27
N ILE A 182 13.07 1.82 -2.34
CA ILE A 182 12.15 0.90 -3.02
C ILE A 182 11.35 0.16 -1.95
N TYR A 183 10.03 0.19 -2.06
CA TYR A 183 9.09 -0.42 -1.13
C TYR A 183 8.45 -1.67 -1.73
N ALA A 184 8.20 -2.68 -0.90
CA ALA A 184 7.52 -3.92 -1.26
C ALA A 184 6.58 -4.38 -0.14
N ASN A 185 5.37 -4.78 -0.51
CA ASN A 185 4.40 -5.40 0.39
C ASN A 185 4.80 -6.84 0.68
N ASN A 186 4.79 -7.27 1.94
CA ASN A 186 5.15 -8.63 2.35
C ASN A 186 3.97 -9.42 2.96
N HIS A 187 2.78 -8.82 3.02
CA HIS A 187 1.60 -9.41 3.68
C HIS A 187 1.87 -9.89 5.12
N GLY A 188 2.92 -9.36 5.76
CA GLY A 188 3.33 -9.68 7.12
C GLY A 188 3.84 -11.11 7.28
N GLN A 189 4.15 -11.80 6.18
CA GLN A 189 4.62 -13.16 6.20
C GLN A 189 5.97 -13.30 6.88
N ASP A 190 6.21 -14.49 7.44
CA ASP A 190 7.48 -14.83 8.08
C ASP A 190 8.58 -15.06 7.03
N GLY A 191 9.82 -14.79 7.39
CA GLY A 191 10.95 -14.89 6.48
C GLY A 191 12.21 -14.35 7.12
N LEU A 192 13.35 -14.90 6.74
CA LEU A 192 14.65 -14.48 7.23
C LEU A 192 15.49 -14.01 6.03
N VAL A 193 15.41 -12.72 5.76
CA VAL A 193 15.87 -12.14 4.50
C VAL A 193 17.34 -11.77 4.55
N THR A 194 18.09 -12.18 3.52
CA THR A 194 19.50 -11.81 3.32
C THR A 194 19.69 -11.02 2.03
N PHE A 195 20.64 -10.09 2.01
CA PHE A 195 21.06 -9.37 0.81
C PHE A 195 22.39 -9.94 0.28
N ASN A 196 22.36 -10.53 -0.93
CA ASN A 196 23.50 -11.26 -1.48
C ASN A 196 24.70 -10.38 -1.82
N ARG A 197 24.49 -9.08 -2.07
CA ARG A 197 25.60 -8.13 -2.26
C ARG A 197 26.29 -7.76 -0.94
N THR A 198 25.68 -8.04 0.22
CA THR A 198 26.28 -7.79 1.54
C THR A 198 26.11 -9.02 2.46
N PRO A 199 26.75 -10.16 2.16
CA PRO A 199 26.51 -11.44 2.86
C PRO A 199 26.93 -11.44 4.34
N ASN A 200 27.72 -10.44 4.77
CA ASN A 200 28.15 -10.28 6.16
C ASN A 200 27.16 -9.48 7.04
N VAL A 201 26.12 -8.87 6.44
CA VAL A 201 25.07 -8.18 7.18
C VAL A 201 24.11 -9.21 7.75
N LYS A 202 23.69 -9.02 9.01
CA LYS A 202 22.77 -9.96 9.66
C LYS A 202 21.45 -10.05 8.87
N PRO A 203 20.88 -11.26 8.72
CA PRO A 203 19.56 -11.41 8.12
C PRO A 203 18.49 -10.65 8.91
N VAL A 204 17.44 -10.21 8.22
CA VAL A 204 16.31 -9.47 8.80
C VAL A 204 15.08 -10.37 8.84
N ALA A 205 14.48 -10.54 10.02
CA ALA A 205 13.22 -11.24 10.17
C ALA A 205 12.06 -10.32 9.78
N VAL A 206 11.27 -10.67 8.76
CA VAL A 206 10.27 -9.78 8.13
C VAL A 206 8.83 -9.99 8.61
N ARG A 207 8.61 -10.91 9.56
CA ARG A 207 7.28 -11.20 10.09
C ARG A 207 6.58 -9.95 10.62
N GLY A 208 5.34 -9.73 10.15
CA GLY A 208 4.49 -8.62 10.57
C GLY A 208 4.87 -7.26 9.99
N ALA A 209 5.80 -7.21 9.04
CA ALA A 209 6.28 -6.00 8.40
C ALA A 209 6.19 -6.10 6.87
N ASP A 210 6.20 -4.95 6.22
CA ASP A 210 6.61 -4.79 4.83
C ASP A 210 8.14 -4.66 4.74
N PHE A 211 8.67 -4.59 3.53
CA PHE A 211 10.11 -4.53 3.27
C PHE A 211 10.48 -3.32 2.41
N ARG A 212 11.61 -2.69 2.70
CA ARG A 212 12.17 -1.62 1.85
C ARG A 212 13.68 -1.68 1.73
N PHE A 213 14.21 -1.20 0.62
CA PHE A 213 15.65 -1.23 0.35
C PHE A 213 16.14 -0.09 -0.56
N ARG A 214 17.45 0.15 -0.51
CA ARG A 214 18.21 1.11 -1.33
C ARG A 214 19.44 0.44 -1.91
N LEU A 215 19.45 0.27 -3.23
CA LEU A 215 20.58 -0.37 -3.92
C LEU A 215 21.78 0.58 -4.12
N ASP A 216 21.56 1.89 -4.11
CA ASP A 216 22.62 2.90 -4.19
C ASP A 216 23.47 2.94 -2.92
N GLN A 217 22.88 2.58 -1.76
CA GLN A 217 23.55 2.57 -0.46
C GLN A 217 23.70 1.17 0.16
N ASN A 218 23.25 0.11 -0.54
CA ASN A 218 23.20 -1.26 -0.03
C ASN A 218 22.46 -1.36 1.34
N LYS A 219 21.37 -0.63 1.50
CA LYS A 219 20.54 -0.64 2.72
C LYS A 219 19.27 -1.43 2.50
N PHE A 220 18.80 -2.11 3.55
CA PHE A 220 17.51 -2.78 3.56
C PHE A 220 17.00 -2.89 4.99
N GLU A 221 15.70 -2.75 5.18
CA GLU A 221 15.08 -2.73 6.49
C GLU A 221 13.57 -3.03 6.42
N LEU A 222 12.99 -3.23 7.61
CA LEU A 222 11.55 -3.39 7.79
C LEU A 222 10.83 -2.07 7.57
N GLU A 223 9.60 -2.18 7.09
CA GLU A 223 8.69 -1.04 6.94
C GLU A 223 7.28 -1.38 7.48
N THR A 224 6.54 -0.35 7.88
CA THR A 224 5.18 -0.47 8.38
C THR A 224 4.27 -1.00 7.28
N GLY A 225 3.48 -1.98 7.67
CA GLY A 225 2.40 -2.59 6.94
C GLY A 225 1.71 -3.60 7.87
N PRO A 226 1.22 -4.75 7.39
CA PRO A 226 1.49 -5.27 6.06
C PRO A 226 0.43 -4.91 5.01
N GLY A 227 0.86 -4.51 3.81
CA GLY A 227 -0.01 -4.54 2.64
C GLY A 227 -0.09 -5.93 2.02
N GLN A 228 -1.20 -6.26 1.36
CA GLN A 228 -1.33 -7.45 0.52
C GLN A 228 -0.86 -7.13 -0.92
N PHE A 229 -1.74 -7.12 -1.92
CA PHE A 229 -1.33 -6.93 -3.31
C PHE A 229 -1.12 -5.46 -3.68
N GLY A 230 -1.97 -4.54 -3.21
CA GLY A 230 -1.96 -3.13 -3.61
C GLY A 230 -1.04 -2.27 -2.76
N GLN A 231 -0.24 -1.43 -3.42
CA GLN A 231 0.52 -0.34 -2.81
C GLN A 231 0.60 0.87 -3.75
N ALA A 232 0.41 2.05 -3.18
CA ALA A 232 0.65 3.32 -3.86
C ALA A 232 1.45 4.29 -2.96
N ILE A 233 2.22 5.17 -3.60
CA ILE A 233 2.95 6.26 -2.97
C ILE A 233 2.56 7.54 -3.70
N ASP A 234 2.12 8.57 -2.97
CA ASP A 234 1.82 9.86 -3.59
C ASP A 234 3.10 10.66 -3.90
N GLU A 235 2.95 11.82 -4.55
CA GLU A 235 4.08 12.68 -4.91
C GLU A 235 4.82 13.33 -3.72
N TRP A 236 4.31 13.15 -2.48
CA TRP A 236 4.87 13.70 -1.25
C TRP A 236 5.52 12.62 -0.35
N GLY A 237 5.37 11.34 -0.71
CA GLY A 237 5.92 10.20 0.02
C GLY A 237 4.94 9.51 0.97
N HIS A 238 3.65 9.83 0.94
CA HIS A 238 2.65 9.13 1.75
C HIS A 238 2.30 7.77 1.13
N ARG A 239 2.32 6.72 1.95
CA ARG A 239 2.07 5.33 1.55
C ARG A 239 0.62 4.90 1.82
N PHE A 240 0.04 4.21 0.84
CA PHE A 240 -1.28 3.59 0.90
C PHE A 240 -1.17 2.12 0.51
N ILE A 241 -1.92 1.27 1.20
CA ILE A 241 -1.93 -0.19 1.02
C ILE A 241 -3.36 -0.72 1.12
N ASN A 242 -3.58 -1.96 0.71
CA ASN A 242 -4.86 -2.65 0.92
C ASN A 242 -4.69 -4.09 1.39
N GLU A 243 -5.82 -4.64 1.81
CA GLU A 243 -6.09 -6.07 1.95
C GLU A 243 -7.33 -6.42 1.11
N ASN A 244 -7.58 -7.70 0.84
CA ASN A 244 -8.71 -8.15 0.01
C ASN A 244 -10.06 -7.50 0.35
N SER A 245 -10.37 -7.34 1.65
CA SER A 245 -11.63 -6.75 2.13
C SER A 245 -11.49 -5.33 2.68
N ILE A 246 -10.27 -4.78 2.74
CA ILE A 246 -10.01 -3.41 3.17
C ILE A 246 -9.33 -2.71 2.00
N HIS A 247 -10.13 -2.06 1.17
CA HIS A 247 -9.67 -1.50 -0.11
C HIS A 247 -8.64 -0.38 0.03
N LEU A 248 -8.57 0.29 1.18
CA LEU A 248 -7.66 1.42 1.39
C LEU A 248 -7.32 1.66 2.87
N GLU A 249 -6.05 1.49 3.20
CA GLU A 249 -5.43 1.98 4.44
C GLU A 249 -4.27 2.93 4.14
N GLN A 250 -4.06 3.91 5.02
CA GLN A 250 -2.86 4.75 5.02
C GLN A 250 -1.83 4.18 6.00
N VAL A 251 -0.56 4.13 5.59
CA VAL A 251 0.57 3.97 6.50
C VAL A 251 0.88 5.33 7.15
N ILE A 252 0.69 5.43 8.46
CA ILE A 252 0.70 6.71 9.20
C ILE A 252 2.04 6.97 9.87
N ILE A 253 2.64 5.94 10.47
CA ILE A 253 3.97 6.05 11.11
C ILE A 253 4.93 5.01 10.50
N PRO A 254 6.03 5.45 9.85
CA PRO A 254 7.08 4.56 9.38
C PRO A 254 7.67 3.67 10.48
N TRP A 255 8.06 2.45 10.13
CA TRP A 255 8.48 1.41 11.08
C TRP A 255 9.59 1.88 12.01
N ARG A 256 10.56 2.60 11.45
CA ARG A 256 11.72 3.12 12.17
C ARG A 256 11.38 3.98 13.38
N TYR A 257 10.21 4.62 13.40
CA TYR A 257 9.79 5.44 14.53
C TYR A 257 9.06 4.62 15.58
N THR A 258 8.16 3.71 15.20
CA THR A 258 7.45 2.85 16.16
C THR A 258 8.35 1.81 16.82
N HIS A 259 9.48 1.47 16.20
CA HIS A 259 10.41 0.43 16.68
C HIS A 259 11.72 0.98 17.24
N ARG A 260 11.78 2.26 17.62
CA ARG A 260 12.91 2.83 18.39
C ARG A 260 13.17 2.08 19.69
N HIS A 261 12.10 1.55 20.29
CA HIS A 261 12.16 0.60 21.40
C HIS A 261 11.02 -0.43 21.27
N PRO A 262 11.18 -1.66 21.80
CA PRO A 262 10.25 -2.77 21.57
C PRO A 262 9.03 -2.77 22.51
N PHE A 263 8.83 -1.72 23.30
CA PHE A 263 7.93 -1.74 24.47
C PHE A 263 6.56 -1.12 24.24
N LEU A 264 6.30 -0.56 23.05
CA LEU A 264 4.97 -0.01 22.74
C LEU A 264 3.87 -1.06 22.98
N PRO A 265 2.72 -0.66 23.54
CA PRO A 265 1.59 -1.57 23.75
C PRO A 265 0.87 -1.92 22.45
N VAL A 266 0.92 -1.03 21.45
CA VAL A 266 0.35 -1.20 20.12
C VAL A 266 1.37 -0.65 19.10
N THR A 267 1.63 -1.42 18.05
CA THR A 267 2.53 -1.04 16.95
C THR A 267 1.81 -0.94 15.60
N LYS A 268 0.49 -1.20 15.54
CA LYS A 268 -0.31 -0.96 14.32
C LYS A 268 -0.30 0.54 14.02
N ALA A 269 0.46 0.91 13.00
CA ALA A 269 0.74 2.28 12.59
C ALA A 269 0.10 2.64 11.24
N MET A 270 -1.02 1.98 10.95
CA MET A 270 -1.82 2.15 9.76
C MET A 270 -3.31 2.11 10.12
N ALA A 271 -4.14 2.75 9.30
CA ALA A 271 -5.59 2.71 9.47
C ALA A 271 -6.33 2.90 8.15
N SER A 272 -7.54 2.34 8.11
CA SER A 272 -8.53 2.69 7.10
C SER A 272 -8.83 4.18 7.17
N ILE A 273 -8.88 4.82 6.01
CA ILE A 273 -9.10 6.26 5.84
C ILE A 273 -10.39 6.59 5.10
N THR A 274 -11.18 5.58 4.73
CA THR A 274 -12.45 5.81 4.03
C THR A 274 -13.52 6.39 4.97
N ASP A 275 -14.32 7.33 4.45
CA ASP A 275 -15.50 7.86 5.14
C ASP A 275 -16.82 7.15 4.76
N HIS A 276 -16.71 6.10 3.96
CA HIS A 276 -17.82 5.24 3.57
C HIS A 276 -17.55 3.79 3.96
N GLU A 277 -18.61 2.98 3.97
CA GLU A 277 -18.44 1.54 4.10
C GLU A 277 -17.66 0.97 2.91
N GLU A 278 -17.12 -0.24 3.05
CA GLU A 278 -16.42 -0.96 1.99
C GLU A 278 -17.38 -1.50 0.92
N ILE A 279 -18.31 -0.66 0.47
CA ILE A 279 -19.31 -0.95 -0.55
C ILE A 279 -18.68 -0.82 -1.93
N MET A 280 -18.98 -1.77 -2.81
CA MET A 280 -18.66 -1.72 -4.24
C MET A 280 -19.95 -1.72 -5.07
N LEU A 281 -19.99 -0.93 -6.14
CA LEU A 281 -21.15 -0.78 -7.02
C LEU A 281 -20.94 -1.58 -8.31
N GLN A 282 -20.82 -2.90 -8.16
CA GLN A 282 -20.60 -3.83 -9.27
C GLN A 282 -21.86 -3.98 -10.13
N GLU A 283 -21.69 -4.30 -11.42
CA GLU A 283 -22.81 -4.58 -12.34
C GLU A 283 -23.00 -6.07 -12.65
N THR A 284 -21.99 -6.89 -12.34
CA THR A 284 -22.04 -8.33 -12.53
C THR A 284 -22.61 -8.99 -11.28
N PRO A 285 -23.49 -10.00 -11.42
CA PRO A 285 -23.86 -10.83 -10.29
C PRO A 285 -22.64 -11.63 -9.82
N PRO A 286 -22.57 -12.00 -8.53
CA PRO A 286 -21.50 -12.84 -8.04
C PRO A 286 -21.50 -14.19 -8.77
N PRO A 287 -20.31 -14.79 -9.01
CA PRO A 287 -20.24 -16.13 -9.58
C PRO A 287 -21.06 -17.13 -8.76
N TYR A 288 -21.69 -18.10 -9.43
CA TYR A 288 -22.56 -19.09 -8.78
C TYR A 288 -21.94 -19.72 -7.52
N TRP A 289 -20.67 -20.13 -7.60
CA TRP A 289 -19.98 -20.77 -6.47
C TRP A 289 -19.90 -19.85 -5.25
N ARG A 290 -19.70 -18.53 -5.47
CA ARG A 290 -19.59 -17.53 -4.41
C ARG A 290 -20.95 -17.32 -3.76
N ALA A 291 -21.99 -17.18 -4.57
CA ALA A 291 -23.36 -17.04 -4.07
C ALA A 291 -23.77 -18.23 -3.19
N GLU A 292 -23.53 -19.46 -3.65
CA GLU A 292 -23.85 -20.67 -2.88
C GLU A 292 -22.97 -20.82 -1.63
N ARG A 293 -21.65 -20.60 -1.72
CA ARG A 293 -20.74 -20.66 -0.56
C ARG A 293 -21.17 -19.66 0.52
N THR A 294 -21.47 -18.43 0.14
CA THR A 294 -21.88 -17.37 1.07
C THR A 294 -23.20 -17.74 1.75
N LYS A 295 -24.17 -18.29 1.01
CA LYS A 295 -25.42 -18.80 1.58
C LYS A 295 -25.18 -19.90 2.61
N GLN A 296 -24.32 -20.87 2.29
CA GLN A 296 -23.95 -21.96 3.22
C GLN A 296 -23.27 -21.41 4.48
N ARG A 297 -22.28 -20.53 4.35
CA ARG A 297 -21.55 -19.94 5.49
C ARG A 297 -22.43 -19.08 6.38
N ASN A 298 -23.30 -18.26 5.80
CA ASN A 298 -24.25 -17.46 6.57
C ASN A 298 -25.23 -18.33 7.35
N LYS A 299 -25.70 -19.44 6.77
CA LYS A 299 -26.49 -20.45 7.50
C LYS A 299 -25.69 -21.02 8.67
N THR A 300 -24.44 -21.41 8.47
CA THR A 300 -23.55 -21.89 9.54
C THR A 300 -23.30 -20.85 10.61
N PHE A 301 -23.15 -19.57 10.27
CA PHE A 301 -23.00 -18.49 11.25
C PHE A 301 -24.24 -18.34 12.11
N GLN A 302 -25.43 -18.39 11.50
CA GLN A 302 -26.71 -18.35 12.21
C GLN A 302 -26.91 -19.56 13.13
N GLU A 303 -26.66 -20.77 12.62
CA GLU A 303 -26.76 -22.02 13.40
C GLU A 303 -25.81 -22.03 14.61
N ASN A 304 -24.65 -21.38 14.48
CA ASN A 304 -23.66 -21.25 15.55
C ASN A 304 -23.82 -19.97 16.40
N ASN A 305 -24.89 -19.18 16.22
CA ASN A 305 -25.12 -17.90 16.90
C ASN A 305 -23.94 -16.90 16.78
N LEU A 306 -23.22 -16.93 15.66
CA LEU A 306 -22.15 -15.99 15.37
C LEU A 306 -22.73 -14.69 14.81
N LYS A 307 -22.35 -13.54 15.38
CA LYS A 307 -22.71 -12.20 14.89
C LYS A 307 -21.85 -11.81 13.69
N ARG A 308 -21.92 -12.59 12.61
CA ARG A 308 -21.14 -12.42 11.39
C ARG A 308 -22.02 -12.62 10.17
N VAL A 309 -21.80 -11.80 9.16
CA VAL A 309 -22.42 -11.93 7.83
C VAL A 309 -21.30 -11.89 6.80
N GLU A 310 -21.34 -12.82 5.85
CA GLU A 310 -20.55 -12.77 4.62
C GLU A 310 -21.42 -12.23 3.50
N TYR A 311 -20.84 -11.37 2.67
CA TYR A 311 -21.50 -10.75 1.52
C TYR A 311 -20.92 -11.36 0.24
N ALA A 312 -21.77 -11.80 -0.67
CA ALA A 312 -21.34 -12.34 -1.97
C ALA A 312 -21.07 -11.23 -2.99
N GLU A 313 -21.69 -10.07 -2.79
CA GLU A 313 -21.70 -8.90 -3.64
C GLU A 313 -21.75 -7.63 -2.79
N ASP A 314 -21.74 -6.47 -3.45
CA ASP A 314 -21.86 -5.13 -2.85
C ASP A 314 -20.77 -4.72 -1.86
N ARG A 315 -19.82 -5.58 -1.51
CA ARG A 315 -18.66 -5.25 -0.66
C ARG A 315 -17.33 -5.73 -1.21
N PHE A 316 -16.29 -4.90 -1.06
CA PHE A 316 -14.93 -5.26 -1.45
C PHE A 316 -14.54 -6.63 -0.89
N SER A 317 -14.05 -7.49 -1.79
CA SER A 317 -13.66 -8.85 -1.45
C SER A 317 -12.45 -9.35 -2.25
N GLY A 318 -12.04 -8.60 -3.26
CA GLY A 318 -10.85 -8.84 -4.06
C GLY A 318 -10.15 -7.54 -4.41
N ALA A 319 -10.05 -6.60 -3.45
CA ALA A 319 -9.28 -5.38 -3.65
C ALA A 319 -7.82 -5.76 -3.96
N ALA A 320 -7.34 -5.36 -5.14
CA ALA A 320 -6.08 -5.81 -5.71
C ALA A 320 -5.10 -4.65 -5.88
N GLY A 321 -4.78 -4.23 -7.09
CA GLY A 321 -3.82 -3.15 -7.31
C GLY A 321 -4.39 -1.78 -6.96
N MET A 322 -3.48 -0.82 -6.80
CA MET A 322 -3.84 0.58 -6.61
C MET A 322 -2.78 1.53 -7.17
N VAL A 323 -3.18 2.77 -7.46
CA VAL A 323 -2.28 3.86 -7.86
C VAL A 323 -2.85 5.21 -7.46
N VAL A 324 -1.98 6.13 -6.99
CA VAL A 324 -2.33 7.56 -6.87
C VAL A 324 -2.01 8.22 -8.20
N TYR A 325 -2.99 8.88 -8.80
CA TYR A 325 -2.80 9.56 -10.07
C TYR A 325 -2.06 10.89 -9.87
N ALA A 326 -0.90 11.04 -10.51
CA ALA A 326 -0.05 12.23 -10.43
C ALA A 326 0.56 12.55 -11.80
N ALA A 327 -0.30 12.89 -12.76
CA ALA A 327 0.09 13.17 -14.15
C ALA A 327 -0.80 14.22 -14.85
N ASP A 328 -0.51 14.45 -16.12
CA ASP A 328 -1.08 15.53 -16.95
C ASP A 328 -1.97 15.03 -18.09
N GLY A 329 -2.26 13.73 -18.14
CA GLY A 329 -3.17 13.15 -19.13
C GLY A 329 -4.66 13.29 -18.78
N PHE A 330 -4.99 13.36 -17.49
CA PHE A 330 -6.36 13.52 -16.98
C PHE A 330 -6.62 14.97 -16.59
N PRO A 331 -7.90 15.38 -16.46
CA PRO A 331 -8.26 16.67 -15.90
C PRO A 331 -7.62 16.90 -14.51
N PRO A 332 -7.22 18.14 -14.17
CA PRO A 332 -6.46 18.43 -12.94
C PRO A 332 -7.10 17.93 -11.63
N GLU A 333 -8.43 17.85 -11.56
CA GLU A 333 -9.17 17.36 -10.39
C GLU A 333 -9.00 15.86 -10.10
N PHE A 334 -8.33 15.12 -10.99
CA PHE A 334 -7.94 13.72 -10.76
C PHE A 334 -6.57 13.58 -10.11
N ASN A 335 -5.74 14.64 -10.09
CA ASN A 335 -4.43 14.59 -9.43
C ASN A 335 -4.58 14.44 -7.92
N GLY A 336 -3.85 13.48 -7.35
CA GLY A 336 -3.91 13.11 -5.94
C GLY A 336 -5.03 12.12 -5.60
N ASN A 337 -5.88 11.74 -6.55
CA ASN A 337 -6.92 10.73 -6.32
C ASN A 337 -6.33 9.34 -6.44
N ILE A 338 -6.90 8.40 -5.70
CA ILE A 338 -6.45 7.02 -5.67
C ILE A 338 -7.44 6.12 -6.40
N PHE A 339 -6.91 5.21 -7.21
CA PHE A 339 -7.68 4.21 -7.94
C PHE A 339 -7.36 2.83 -7.37
N ILE A 340 -8.39 2.03 -7.12
CA ILE A 340 -8.27 0.67 -6.57
C ILE A 340 -9.09 -0.26 -7.44
N SER A 341 -8.53 -1.41 -7.81
CA SER A 341 -9.27 -2.44 -8.55
C SER A 341 -9.89 -3.45 -7.59
N ASP A 342 -11.03 -4.00 -7.96
CA ASP A 342 -11.56 -5.23 -7.34
C ASP A 342 -11.73 -6.31 -8.42
N VAL A 343 -10.94 -7.38 -8.30
CA VAL A 343 -10.96 -8.50 -9.26
C VAL A 343 -12.25 -9.32 -9.16
N ALA A 344 -12.88 -9.35 -7.98
CA ALA A 344 -14.09 -10.13 -7.73
C ALA A 344 -15.34 -9.41 -8.26
N GLY A 345 -15.37 -8.07 -8.16
CA GLY A 345 -16.46 -7.19 -8.58
C GLY A 345 -16.32 -6.60 -9.99
N ASN A 346 -15.27 -6.97 -10.74
CA ASN A 346 -15.07 -6.56 -12.14
C ASN A 346 -15.06 -5.02 -12.34
N LEU A 347 -14.41 -4.27 -11.43
CA LEU A 347 -14.50 -2.81 -11.37
C LEU A 347 -13.19 -2.12 -10.95
N VAL A 348 -13.14 -0.82 -11.23
CA VAL A 348 -12.16 0.13 -10.68
C VAL A 348 -12.90 1.19 -9.89
N HIS A 349 -12.56 1.27 -8.61
CA HIS A 349 -13.02 2.27 -7.67
C HIS A 349 -12.07 3.47 -7.63
N ARG A 350 -12.59 4.65 -7.27
CA ARG A 350 -11.80 5.87 -7.13
C ARG A 350 -12.25 6.68 -5.91
N ASP A 351 -11.26 7.08 -5.12
CA ASP A 351 -11.43 7.99 -4.00
C ASP A 351 -10.63 9.29 -4.16
N VAL A 352 -11.22 10.38 -3.66
CA VAL A 352 -10.54 11.67 -3.49
C VAL A 352 -9.90 11.70 -2.11
N LEU A 353 -8.58 11.91 -2.07
CA LEU A 353 -7.83 12.00 -0.82
C LEU A 353 -7.76 13.43 -0.33
N THR A 354 -8.41 13.70 0.81
CA THR A 354 -8.39 15.02 1.45
C THR A 354 -7.64 14.98 2.78
N PRO A 355 -6.62 15.84 3.00
CA PRO A 355 -5.97 15.98 4.31
C PRO A 355 -6.95 16.29 5.44
N SER A 356 -6.89 15.53 6.53
CA SER A 356 -7.61 15.90 7.76
C SER A 356 -6.97 17.12 8.44
N THR A 357 -7.79 17.97 9.04
CA THR A 357 -7.34 19.09 9.88
C THR A 357 -7.24 18.73 11.36
N LYS A 358 -7.76 17.56 11.76
CA LYS A 358 -7.87 17.13 13.16
C LYS A 358 -6.93 15.99 13.53
N SER A 359 -6.48 15.22 12.55
CA SER A 359 -5.64 14.03 12.73
C SER A 359 -4.61 13.97 11.59
N PRO A 360 -3.42 13.35 11.76
CA PRO A 360 -2.39 13.31 10.71
C PRO A 360 -2.68 12.27 9.60
N VAL A 361 -3.96 12.10 9.25
CA VAL A 361 -4.43 11.15 8.23
C VAL A 361 -5.10 11.87 7.06
N PHE A 362 -5.24 11.18 5.95
CA PHE A 362 -6.19 11.56 4.90
C PHE A 362 -7.59 11.05 5.24
N VAL A 363 -8.58 11.62 4.58
CA VAL A 363 -9.93 11.08 4.45
C VAL A 363 -10.12 10.75 2.98
N ALA A 364 -10.49 9.52 2.68
CA ALA A 364 -10.83 9.03 1.36
C ALA A 364 -12.35 9.06 1.21
N SER A 365 -12.80 9.75 0.16
CA SER A 365 -14.23 9.91 -0.12
C SER A 365 -14.51 9.62 -1.59
N ARG A 366 -15.60 8.89 -1.86
CA ARG A 366 -16.17 8.76 -3.21
C ARG A 366 -16.34 10.13 -3.84
N ALA A 367 -15.80 10.31 -5.04
CA ALA A 367 -15.90 11.56 -5.76
C ALA A 367 -17.36 11.87 -6.12
N GLY A 368 -17.78 13.13 -6.04
CA GLY A 368 -19.11 13.67 -6.40
C GLY A 368 -20.15 12.67 -6.94
N LYS A 369 -20.18 12.48 -8.27
CA LYS A 369 -21.15 11.62 -8.98
C LYS A 369 -20.87 10.10 -8.86
N GLU A 370 -19.71 9.69 -8.36
CA GLU A 370 -19.29 8.28 -8.13
C GLU A 370 -19.80 7.74 -6.77
N LYS A 371 -20.73 8.46 -6.13
CA LYS A 371 -21.53 7.93 -5.01
C LYS A 371 -22.57 6.90 -5.44
N GLU A 372 -22.94 6.90 -6.72
CA GLU A 372 -23.99 6.06 -7.30
C GLU A 372 -23.47 5.16 -8.43
N GLN A 373 -22.16 5.19 -8.72
CA GLN A 373 -21.49 4.36 -9.72
C GLN A 373 -19.99 4.24 -9.39
N GLU A 374 -19.30 3.23 -9.93
CA GLU A 374 -17.83 3.20 -9.89
C GLU A 374 -17.18 4.02 -11.01
N PHE A 375 -15.88 4.29 -10.88
CA PHE A 375 -15.11 4.94 -11.94
C PHE A 375 -15.15 4.13 -13.24
N LEU A 376 -14.96 2.81 -13.15
CA LEU A 376 -15.09 1.86 -14.25
C LEU A 376 -15.74 0.56 -13.76
N THR A 377 -16.72 0.03 -14.49
CA THR A 377 -17.29 -1.31 -14.30
C THR A 377 -17.26 -2.09 -15.61
N SER A 378 -17.31 -3.42 -15.55
CA SER A 378 -17.55 -4.26 -16.71
C SER A 378 -18.72 -5.21 -16.46
N THR A 379 -19.55 -5.41 -17.48
CA THR A 379 -20.57 -6.48 -17.49
C THR A 379 -20.02 -7.82 -18.00
N ASP A 380 -18.74 -7.87 -18.40
CA ASP A 380 -18.03 -9.11 -18.67
C ASP A 380 -17.49 -9.70 -17.37
N SER A 381 -18.09 -10.80 -16.91
CA SER A 381 -17.67 -11.50 -15.68
C SER A 381 -16.23 -12.04 -15.70
N TRP A 382 -15.57 -12.08 -16.87
CA TRP A 382 -14.16 -12.48 -17.02
C TRP A 382 -13.18 -11.32 -16.81
N PHE A 383 -13.64 -10.06 -16.78
CA PHE A 383 -12.78 -8.88 -16.59
C PHE A 383 -12.25 -8.84 -15.14
N ARG A 384 -10.97 -9.14 -14.92
CA ARG A 384 -10.32 -9.21 -13.60
C ARG A 384 -9.25 -8.13 -13.49
N PRO A 385 -9.59 -6.87 -13.16
CA PRO A 385 -8.61 -5.80 -13.07
C PRO A 385 -7.66 -6.03 -11.89
N THR A 386 -6.42 -6.41 -12.16
CA THR A 386 -5.44 -6.81 -11.13
C THR A 386 -4.57 -5.65 -10.68
N ASN A 387 -4.14 -4.77 -11.58
CA ASN A 387 -3.18 -3.73 -11.24
C ASN A 387 -3.24 -2.51 -12.16
N PHE A 388 -2.49 -1.48 -11.78
CA PHE A 388 -2.39 -0.22 -12.53
C PHE A 388 -0.93 0.21 -12.73
N THR A 389 -0.74 1.04 -13.76
CA THR A 389 0.39 1.95 -13.85
C THR A 389 -0.04 3.25 -14.55
N VAL A 390 0.68 4.35 -14.30
CA VAL A 390 0.51 5.60 -15.06
C VAL A 390 1.66 5.70 -16.05
N GLY A 391 1.33 5.79 -17.33
CA GLY A 391 2.31 5.80 -18.41
C GLY A 391 3.07 7.13 -18.54
N PRO A 392 4.13 7.15 -19.37
CA PRO A 392 4.83 8.40 -19.73
C PRO A 392 3.95 9.39 -20.50
N ASP A 393 2.82 8.93 -21.06
CA ASP A 393 1.75 9.71 -21.67
C ASP A 393 0.78 10.35 -20.67
N GLY A 394 0.90 10.02 -19.39
CA GLY A 394 0.03 10.52 -18.33
C GLY A 394 -1.33 9.83 -18.28
N TYR A 395 -1.53 8.73 -19.02
CA TYR A 395 -2.77 7.95 -18.99
C TYR A 395 -2.67 6.77 -18.01
N LEU A 396 -3.83 6.28 -17.58
CA LEU A 396 -3.94 5.17 -16.63
C LEU A 396 -4.04 3.85 -17.42
N TYR A 397 -3.17 2.90 -17.12
CA TYR A 397 -3.16 1.57 -17.71
C TYR A 397 -3.72 0.56 -16.70
N VAL A 398 -4.80 -0.13 -17.05
CA VAL A 398 -5.48 -1.13 -16.22
C VAL A 398 -5.12 -2.52 -16.75
N LEU A 399 -4.48 -3.34 -15.90
CA LEU A 399 -4.15 -4.72 -16.22
C LEU A 399 -5.36 -5.59 -15.89
N ASP A 400 -5.80 -6.38 -16.86
CA ASP A 400 -6.90 -7.33 -16.75
C ASP A 400 -6.36 -8.74 -16.95
N TYR A 401 -6.42 -9.53 -15.88
CA TYR A 401 -5.93 -10.91 -15.86
C TYR A 401 -6.78 -11.85 -16.73
N TYR A 402 -8.03 -11.47 -17.03
CA TYR A 402 -8.97 -12.14 -17.91
C TYR A 402 -9.18 -13.66 -17.70
N ARG A 403 -9.86 -14.02 -16.60
CA ARG A 403 -10.15 -15.41 -16.24
C ARG A 403 -11.61 -15.61 -15.84
N GLN A 404 -12.11 -16.83 -16.09
CA GLN A 404 -13.42 -17.25 -15.58
C GLN A 404 -13.47 -17.23 -14.04
N HIS A 405 -12.40 -17.71 -13.40
CA HIS A 405 -12.23 -17.77 -11.95
C HIS A 405 -10.86 -17.20 -11.58
N ILE A 406 -10.81 -16.35 -10.55
CA ILE A 406 -9.60 -15.67 -10.08
C ILE A 406 -9.27 -16.02 -8.63
N GLU A 407 -10.03 -16.92 -8.01
CA GLU A 407 -9.91 -17.25 -6.60
C GLU A 407 -9.14 -18.56 -6.38
N THR A 408 -8.43 -18.65 -5.26
CA THR A 408 -7.74 -19.89 -4.89
C THR A 408 -8.74 -21.03 -4.63
N PRO A 409 -8.50 -22.24 -5.19
CA PRO A 409 -9.37 -23.40 -4.98
C PRO A 409 -9.56 -23.78 -3.51
N VAL A 410 -8.58 -23.47 -2.65
CA VAL A 410 -8.61 -23.76 -1.21
C VAL A 410 -9.75 -23.02 -0.50
N SER A 411 -10.18 -21.88 -1.03
CA SER A 411 -11.24 -21.05 -0.44
C SER A 411 -12.67 -21.51 -0.78
N ILE A 412 -12.81 -22.56 -1.59
CA ILE A 412 -14.07 -23.04 -2.16
C ILE A 412 -14.39 -24.45 -1.60
N PRO A 413 -15.63 -24.78 -1.26
CA PRO A 413 -16.05 -26.15 -0.92
C PRO A 413 -15.88 -27.13 -2.09
N ASP A 414 -15.46 -28.37 -1.83
CA ASP A 414 -15.15 -29.37 -2.89
C ASP A 414 -16.33 -29.65 -3.84
N GLU A 415 -17.55 -29.69 -3.30
CA GLU A 415 -18.79 -29.86 -4.07
C GLU A 415 -19.05 -28.74 -5.08
N LEU A 416 -18.57 -27.52 -4.80
CA LEU A 416 -18.73 -26.38 -5.71
C LEU A 416 -17.61 -26.32 -6.77
N LYS A 417 -16.47 -26.99 -6.53
CA LYS A 417 -15.33 -27.05 -7.46
C LYS A 417 -15.53 -28.01 -8.62
N ALA A 418 -16.40 -29.00 -8.47
CA ALA A 418 -16.49 -30.15 -9.39
C ALA A 418 -16.63 -29.76 -10.88
N ASP A 419 -17.33 -28.65 -11.16
CA ASP A 419 -17.56 -28.16 -12.53
C ASP A 419 -16.69 -26.92 -12.89
N MET A 420 -15.75 -26.52 -12.03
CA MET A 420 -14.94 -25.31 -12.22
C MET A 420 -13.64 -25.62 -12.95
N ASN A 421 -13.32 -24.80 -13.97
CA ASN A 421 -12.01 -24.82 -14.60
C ASN A 421 -11.21 -23.57 -14.20
N PHE A 422 -10.34 -23.70 -13.19
CA PHE A 422 -9.47 -22.61 -12.72
C PHE A 422 -8.45 -22.15 -13.77
N MET A 423 -8.18 -22.97 -14.80
CA MET A 423 -7.26 -22.63 -15.89
C MET A 423 -7.97 -22.01 -17.12
N ALA A 424 -9.29 -21.83 -17.07
CA ALA A 424 -10.05 -21.22 -18.15
C ALA A 424 -9.64 -19.74 -18.34
N GLY A 425 -9.04 -19.46 -19.49
CA GLY A 425 -8.48 -18.13 -19.83
C GLY A 425 -6.98 -17.98 -19.60
N SER A 426 -6.25 -19.05 -19.26
CA SER A 426 -4.78 -19.00 -19.05
C SER A 426 -3.94 -18.59 -20.25
N ASP A 427 -4.56 -18.51 -21.43
CA ASP A 427 -3.98 -17.99 -22.66
C ASP A 427 -4.40 -16.53 -22.94
N LYS A 428 -5.09 -15.88 -22.00
CA LYS A 428 -5.72 -14.56 -22.17
C LYS A 428 -5.21 -13.56 -21.15
N GLY A 429 -5.34 -12.28 -21.48
CA GLY A 429 -4.92 -11.18 -20.64
C GLY A 429 -4.90 -9.91 -21.43
N ARG A 430 -5.22 -8.79 -20.77
CA ARG A 430 -5.44 -7.50 -21.46
C ARG A 430 -4.85 -6.36 -20.66
N VAL A 431 -4.49 -5.31 -21.38
CA VAL A 431 -4.19 -4.01 -20.77
C VAL A 431 -5.03 -2.98 -21.49
N TYR A 432 -5.85 -2.26 -20.72
CA TYR A 432 -6.64 -1.14 -21.22
C TYR A 432 -5.97 0.17 -20.86
N ARG A 433 -5.85 1.09 -21.82
CA ARG A 433 -5.46 2.47 -21.58
C ARG A 433 -6.71 3.32 -21.41
N ILE A 434 -6.81 3.98 -20.27
CA ILE A 434 -7.89 4.90 -19.92
C ILE A 434 -7.44 6.32 -20.16
N LEU A 435 -8.22 7.09 -20.90
CA LEU A 435 -7.90 8.46 -21.32
C LEU A 435 -9.18 9.30 -21.50
N PRO A 436 -9.11 10.64 -21.42
CA PRO A 436 -10.26 11.48 -21.70
C PRO A 436 -10.80 11.26 -23.12
N THR A 437 -12.12 11.40 -23.32
CA THR A 437 -12.76 11.13 -24.63
C THR A 437 -12.20 11.97 -25.77
N ASN A 438 -11.82 13.22 -25.48
CA ASN A 438 -11.23 14.16 -26.44
C ASN A 438 -9.72 13.95 -26.66
N SER A 439 -9.10 13.02 -25.93
CA SER A 439 -7.71 12.66 -26.12
C SER A 439 -7.54 11.71 -27.29
N THR A 440 -6.48 11.94 -28.05
CA THR A 440 -5.93 11.00 -29.02
C THR A 440 -4.61 10.47 -28.46
N PHE A 441 -4.25 9.25 -28.85
CA PHE A 441 -2.94 8.71 -28.53
C PHE A 441 -1.85 9.70 -28.98
N LYS A 442 -0.90 9.97 -28.08
CA LYS A 442 0.29 10.75 -28.39
C LYS A 442 1.47 9.81 -28.27
N ASN A 443 2.15 9.55 -29.38
CA ASN A 443 3.44 8.90 -29.34
C ASN A 443 4.44 9.82 -28.63
N ASN A 444 4.70 9.54 -27.36
CA ASN A 444 5.70 10.25 -26.60
C ASN A 444 7.06 9.60 -26.87
N THR A 445 7.95 10.31 -27.56
CA THR A 445 9.34 9.86 -27.72
C THR A 445 10.06 9.93 -26.38
N VAL A 446 10.03 8.82 -25.64
CA VAL A 446 10.75 8.66 -24.38
C VAL A 446 12.18 8.21 -24.67
N ASN A 447 13.17 8.99 -24.22
CA ASN A 447 14.57 8.56 -24.26
C ASN A 447 15.38 9.28 -23.18
N LEU A 448 15.27 8.80 -21.94
CA LEU A 448 16.03 9.31 -20.80
C LEU A 448 17.31 8.50 -20.53
N ALA A 449 17.42 7.26 -20.99
CA ALA A 449 18.62 6.42 -20.82
C ALA A 449 19.92 7.14 -21.23
N LYS A 450 19.88 7.90 -22.33
CA LYS A 450 21.03 8.66 -22.85
C LYS A 450 20.93 10.17 -22.59
N ALA A 451 19.99 10.62 -21.77
CA ALA A 451 19.80 12.04 -21.50
C ALA A 451 21.03 12.64 -20.79
N SER A 452 21.39 13.87 -21.19
CA SER A 452 22.40 14.65 -20.49
C SER A 452 21.92 15.02 -19.09
N ASN A 453 22.85 15.33 -18.19
CA ASN A 453 22.47 15.79 -16.84
C ASN A 453 21.61 17.06 -16.89
N THR A 454 21.90 17.99 -17.80
CA THR A 454 21.06 19.18 -18.02
C THR A 454 19.61 18.79 -18.34
N LYS A 455 19.42 17.82 -19.23
CA LYS A 455 18.08 17.34 -19.58
C LYS A 455 17.38 16.67 -18.40
N LEU A 456 18.09 15.82 -17.65
CA LEU A 456 17.54 15.18 -16.45
C LEU A 456 17.10 16.22 -15.41
N LEU A 457 17.90 17.26 -15.18
CA LEU A 457 17.55 18.34 -14.26
C LEU A 457 16.30 19.13 -14.69
N GLU A 458 16.13 19.39 -15.99
CA GLU A 458 14.91 19.99 -16.52
C GLU A 458 13.69 19.08 -16.30
N THR A 459 13.87 17.77 -16.47
CA THR A 459 12.81 16.77 -16.31
C THR A 459 12.32 16.63 -14.86
N LEU A 460 13.08 17.07 -13.84
CA LEU A 460 12.59 17.15 -12.45
C LEU A 460 11.42 18.14 -12.27
N SER A 461 11.13 18.96 -13.27
CA SER A 461 9.96 19.86 -13.31
C SER A 461 8.83 19.38 -14.21
N HIS A 462 8.89 18.15 -14.72
CA HIS A 462 7.82 17.60 -15.56
C HIS A 462 6.52 17.42 -14.75
N PRO A 463 5.33 17.71 -15.30
CA PRO A 463 4.06 17.58 -14.55
C PRO A 463 3.69 16.13 -14.20
N ASN A 464 4.03 15.16 -15.05
CA ASN A 464 3.89 13.73 -14.77
C ASN A 464 5.00 13.19 -13.86
N LEU A 465 4.60 12.59 -12.73
CA LEU A 465 5.47 12.02 -11.70
C LEU A 465 6.41 10.95 -12.25
N TRP A 466 5.95 10.15 -13.23
CA TRP A 466 6.79 9.13 -13.87
C TRP A 466 8.09 9.74 -14.38
N TRP A 467 8.02 10.84 -15.12
CA TRP A 467 9.19 11.54 -15.66
C TRP A 467 10.13 12.06 -14.57
N ARG A 468 9.56 12.62 -13.49
CA ARG A 468 10.37 13.16 -12.39
C ARG A 468 11.11 12.05 -11.64
N LEU A 469 10.43 10.93 -11.35
CA LEU A 469 11.05 9.77 -10.71
C LEU A 469 12.13 9.15 -11.59
N GLN A 470 11.91 9.03 -12.90
CA GLN A 470 12.94 8.54 -13.83
C GLN A 470 14.16 9.46 -13.85
N ALA A 471 13.95 10.77 -13.95
CA ALA A 471 15.05 11.73 -13.94
C ALA A 471 15.86 11.70 -12.65
N GLN A 472 15.19 11.63 -11.50
CA GLN A 472 15.85 11.49 -10.20
C GLN A 472 16.62 10.18 -10.08
N ARG A 473 15.99 9.05 -10.41
CA ARG A 473 16.64 7.72 -10.40
C ARG A 473 17.90 7.75 -11.26
N LEU A 474 17.83 8.28 -12.47
CA LEU A 474 18.99 8.34 -13.37
C LEU A 474 20.09 9.28 -12.87
N LEU A 475 19.76 10.40 -12.22
CA LEU A 475 20.75 11.26 -11.55
C LEU A 475 21.42 10.52 -10.37
N LEU A 476 20.64 9.75 -9.60
CA LEU A 476 21.13 8.90 -8.52
C LEU A 476 22.03 7.79 -9.05
N GLU A 477 21.66 7.09 -10.12
CA GLU A 477 22.46 6.02 -10.73
C GLU A 477 23.78 6.55 -11.31
N LYS A 478 23.79 7.76 -11.87
CA LYS A 478 24.99 8.38 -12.43
C LYS A 478 26.01 8.84 -11.38
N GLN A 479 25.55 9.22 -10.18
CA GLN A 479 26.40 9.76 -9.10
C GLN A 479 27.30 10.97 -9.51
N ASP A 480 26.96 11.69 -10.58
CA ASP A 480 27.76 12.81 -11.08
C ASP A 480 27.54 14.07 -10.24
N LYS A 481 28.50 14.37 -9.36
CA LYS A 481 28.45 15.53 -8.45
C LYS A 481 28.61 16.89 -9.15
N SER A 482 28.97 16.94 -10.44
CA SER A 482 29.03 18.20 -11.19
C SER A 482 27.67 18.91 -11.29
N VAL A 483 26.56 18.17 -11.11
CA VAL A 483 25.20 18.72 -11.15
C VAL A 483 24.80 19.48 -9.88
N VAL A 484 25.52 19.29 -8.77
CA VAL A 484 25.13 19.80 -7.44
C VAL A 484 24.82 21.30 -7.45
N PRO A 485 25.64 22.19 -8.04
CA PRO A 485 25.31 23.63 -8.10
C PRO A 485 23.99 23.91 -8.81
N ALA A 486 23.70 23.18 -9.89
CA ALA A 486 22.46 23.34 -10.65
C ALA A 486 21.24 22.81 -9.88
N VAL A 487 21.37 21.68 -9.17
CA VAL A 487 20.31 21.14 -8.31
C VAL A 487 20.01 22.09 -7.14
N LYS A 488 21.04 22.65 -6.50
CA LYS A 488 20.86 23.68 -5.45
C LYS A 488 20.14 24.90 -6.00
N LYS A 489 20.53 25.38 -7.18
CA LYS A 489 19.83 26.49 -7.84
C LYS A 489 18.36 26.15 -8.10
N LEU A 490 18.08 24.94 -8.60
CA LEU A 490 16.73 24.47 -8.88
C LEU A 490 15.83 24.50 -7.63
N PHE A 491 16.34 24.02 -6.49
CA PHE A 491 15.65 24.12 -5.20
C PHE A 491 15.34 25.58 -4.81
N ILE A 492 16.30 26.50 -4.98
CA ILE A 492 16.15 27.91 -4.58
C ILE A 492 15.18 28.67 -5.50
N THR A 493 15.17 28.38 -6.80
CA THR A 493 14.48 29.23 -7.78
C THR A 493 13.15 28.66 -8.29
N SER A 494 12.90 27.35 -8.14
CA SER A 494 11.69 26.75 -8.68
C SER A 494 10.44 27.17 -7.91
N LYS A 495 9.39 27.56 -8.65
CA LYS A 495 8.06 27.83 -8.09
C LYS A 495 7.29 26.56 -7.76
N ASP A 496 7.57 25.46 -8.46
CA ASP A 496 6.93 24.17 -8.23
C ASP A 496 7.55 23.46 -7.02
N ALA A 497 6.72 23.25 -5.99
CA ALA A 497 7.12 22.56 -4.76
C ALA A 497 7.58 21.13 -5.00
N ARG A 498 7.02 20.46 -6.01
CA ARG A 498 7.39 19.08 -6.38
C ARG A 498 8.82 19.05 -6.89
N THR A 499 9.20 19.99 -7.76
CA THR A 499 10.58 20.14 -8.22
C THR A 499 11.53 20.42 -7.06
N ARG A 500 11.14 21.30 -6.12
CA ARG A 500 11.97 21.58 -4.95
C ARG A 500 12.19 20.33 -4.09
N LEU A 501 11.16 19.50 -3.91
CA LEU A 501 11.28 18.22 -3.23
C LEU A 501 12.21 17.25 -3.96
N HIS A 502 12.05 17.08 -5.27
CA HIS A 502 12.96 16.29 -6.10
C HIS A 502 14.42 16.75 -5.97
N ALA A 503 14.66 18.07 -5.99
CA ALA A 503 16.00 18.62 -5.81
C ALA A 503 16.61 18.25 -4.43
N LEU A 504 15.82 18.25 -3.35
CA LEU A 504 16.31 17.86 -2.01
C LEU A 504 16.79 16.41 -1.98
N TYR A 505 16.04 15.47 -2.54
CA TYR A 505 16.43 14.06 -2.50
C TYR A 505 17.44 13.65 -3.59
N VAL A 506 17.57 14.41 -4.68
CA VAL A 506 18.74 14.30 -5.56
C VAL A 506 20.01 14.71 -4.78
N LEU A 507 19.95 15.81 -4.01
CA LEU A 507 21.07 16.21 -3.16
C LEU A 507 21.34 15.20 -2.04
N GLU A 508 20.31 14.58 -1.46
CA GLU A 508 20.44 13.50 -0.47
C GLU A 508 21.20 12.32 -1.08
N GLY A 509 20.73 11.85 -2.24
CA GLY A 509 21.28 10.69 -2.93
C GLY A 509 22.71 10.88 -3.46
N LEU A 510 23.11 12.14 -3.71
CA LEU A 510 24.49 12.51 -4.08
C LEU A 510 25.38 12.82 -2.87
N ASN A 511 24.85 12.69 -1.64
CA ASN A 511 25.49 13.08 -0.39
C ASN A 511 26.01 14.53 -0.46
N ALA A 512 25.13 15.45 -0.87
CA ALA A 512 25.42 16.86 -1.14
C ALA A 512 24.40 17.83 -0.50
N LEU A 513 23.49 17.33 0.33
CA LEU A 513 22.66 18.16 1.21
C LEU A 513 23.53 18.90 2.23
N ASP A 514 23.09 20.09 2.61
CA ASP A 514 23.70 20.88 3.68
C ASP A 514 22.64 21.49 4.58
N ALA A 515 23.05 21.89 5.79
CA ALA A 515 22.15 22.45 6.79
C ALA A 515 21.46 23.74 6.32
N GLU A 516 22.11 24.59 5.51
CA GLU A 516 21.50 25.84 5.05
C GLU A 516 20.33 25.59 4.09
N LEU A 517 20.44 24.58 3.22
CA LEU A 517 19.33 24.12 2.39
C LEU A 517 18.18 23.57 3.22
N ILE A 518 18.48 22.74 4.23
CA ILE A 518 17.45 22.21 5.12
C ILE A 518 16.75 23.32 5.92
N LYS A 519 17.50 24.31 6.44
CA LYS A 519 16.92 25.49 7.11
C LYS A 519 15.94 26.23 6.20
N LYS A 520 16.24 26.35 4.90
CA LYS A 520 15.32 26.93 3.90
C LYS A 520 14.11 26.02 3.64
N ALA A 521 14.33 24.72 3.49
CA ALA A 521 13.26 23.75 3.24
C ALA A 521 12.26 23.66 4.40
N LEU A 522 12.72 23.77 5.65
CA LEU A 522 11.87 23.84 6.85
C LEU A 522 10.96 25.09 6.85
N GLN A 523 11.28 26.10 6.05
CA GLN A 523 10.53 27.36 5.91
C GLN A 523 9.76 27.43 4.57
N ASP A 524 9.74 26.37 3.78
CA ASP A 524 9.07 26.34 2.48
C ASP A 524 7.57 26.60 2.62
N SER A 525 6.95 27.25 1.64
CA SER A 525 5.51 27.50 1.63
C SER A 525 4.68 26.22 1.52
N ALA A 526 5.20 25.19 0.85
CA ALA A 526 4.51 23.92 0.64
C ALA A 526 4.69 22.98 1.84
N PRO A 527 3.61 22.46 2.45
CA PRO A 527 3.71 21.57 3.60
C PRO A 527 4.47 20.28 3.28
N GLY A 528 4.26 19.67 2.11
CA GLY A 528 4.97 18.45 1.73
C GLY A 528 6.50 18.62 1.65
N VAL A 529 7.00 19.82 1.29
CA VAL A 529 8.44 20.13 1.36
C VAL A 529 8.88 20.23 2.83
N ARG A 530 8.08 20.85 3.70
CA ARG A 530 8.39 20.94 5.14
C ARG A 530 8.38 19.57 5.83
N GLU A 531 7.41 18.70 5.53
CA GLU A 531 7.34 17.32 6.04
C GLU A 531 8.63 16.55 5.72
N ASN A 532 9.07 16.60 4.46
CA ASN A 532 10.30 15.95 4.03
C ASN A 532 11.56 16.64 4.56
N ALA A 533 11.57 17.97 4.69
CA ALA A 533 12.68 18.70 5.30
C ALA A 533 12.92 18.29 6.76
N ILE A 534 11.85 18.01 7.53
CA ILE A 534 11.94 17.52 8.90
C ILE A 534 12.61 16.15 8.95
N ILE A 535 12.29 15.26 8.00
CA ILE A 535 12.93 13.94 7.86
C ILE A 535 14.43 14.11 7.56
N LEU A 536 14.76 14.91 6.55
CA LEU A 536 16.14 15.15 6.15
C LEU A 536 16.95 15.95 7.18
N ALA A 537 16.30 16.64 8.11
CA ALA A 537 16.94 17.41 9.18
C ALA A 537 17.57 16.53 10.26
N GLU A 538 17.21 15.24 10.36
CA GLU A 538 17.79 14.30 11.34
C GLU A 538 19.33 14.24 11.28
N GLN A 539 19.92 14.45 10.09
CA GLN A 539 21.37 14.45 9.90
C GLN A 539 22.05 15.80 10.23
N PHE A 540 21.27 16.84 10.58
CA PHE A 540 21.76 18.21 10.82
C PHE A 540 21.31 18.72 12.20
N PRO A 541 22.01 18.36 13.30
CA PRO A 541 21.63 18.73 14.65
C PRO A 541 21.42 20.23 14.89
N GLU A 542 22.13 21.08 14.15
CA GLU A 542 22.03 22.54 14.20
C GLU A 542 20.68 23.09 13.72
N THR A 543 19.85 22.26 13.09
CA THR A 543 18.51 22.65 12.63
C THR A 543 17.43 22.47 13.70
N TYR A 544 17.78 21.89 14.87
CA TYR A 544 16.84 21.54 15.94
C TYR A 544 15.81 22.63 16.25
N SER A 545 16.24 23.87 16.46
CA SER A 545 15.32 24.96 16.84
C SER A 545 14.29 25.27 15.74
N LEU A 546 14.65 25.13 14.47
CA LEU A 546 13.71 25.30 13.36
C LEU A 546 12.75 24.12 13.24
N VAL A 547 13.25 22.89 13.43
CA VAL A 547 12.40 21.69 13.48
C VAL A 547 11.42 21.81 14.65
N GLN A 548 11.88 22.15 15.85
CA GLN A 548 11.04 22.36 17.03
C GLN A 548 9.94 23.40 16.79
N ALA A 549 10.23 24.47 16.06
CA ALA A 549 9.24 25.49 15.71
C ALA A 549 8.09 24.95 14.82
N ARG A 550 8.30 23.85 14.09
CA ARG A 550 7.26 23.20 13.27
C ARG A 550 6.23 22.40 14.07
N LEU A 551 6.40 22.22 15.38
CA LEU A 551 5.31 21.75 16.26
C LEU A 551 4.07 22.67 16.22
N ASN A 552 4.27 23.93 15.83
CA ASN A 552 3.21 24.92 15.65
C ASN A 552 2.86 25.18 14.18
N ASP A 553 3.27 24.31 13.26
CA ASP A 553 2.89 24.45 11.85
C ASP A 553 1.35 24.45 11.71
N PRO A 554 0.78 25.28 10.82
CA PRO A 554 -0.66 25.28 10.58
C PRO A 554 -1.17 23.96 9.98
N VAL A 555 -0.31 23.16 9.34
CA VAL A 555 -0.67 21.85 8.79
C VAL A 555 -0.34 20.77 9.81
N ILE A 556 -1.38 20.06 10.28
CA ILE A 556 -1.25 19.09 11.38
C ILE A 556 -0.24 17.97 11.08
N ARG A 557 -0.14 17.52 9.82
CA ARG A 557 0.86 16.50 9.44
C ARG A 557 2.31 16.98 9.57
N VAL A 558 2.58 18.27 9.33
CA VAL A 558 3.92 18.84 9.55
C VAL A 558 4.25 18.84 11.04
N ALA A 559 3.29 19.22 11.90
CA ALA A 559 3.46 19.14 13.36
C ALA A 559 3.62 17.68 13.84
N PHE A 560 2.91 16.75 13.21
CA PHE A 560 3.03 15.31 13.48
C PHE A 560 4.39 14.74 13.09
N GLN A 561 4.86 15.03 11.87
CA GLN A 561 6.20 14.64 11.42
C GLN A 561 7.27 15.23 12.35
N THR A 562 7.10 16.49 12.78
CA THR A 562 7.98 17.11 13.77
C THR A 562 8.00 16.34 15.09
N THR A 563 6.82 15.92 15.58
CA THR A 563 6.70 15.12 16.81
C THR A 563 7.46 13.81 16.68
N LEU A 564 7.35 13.13 15.53
CA LEU A 564 8.11 11.92 15.25
C LEU A 564 9.62 12.20 15.28
N ASN A 565 10.10 13.27 14.67
CA ASN A 565 11.53 13.50 14.42
C ASN A 565 12.30 14.15 15.58
N LEU A 566 11.66 14.96 16.42
CA LEU A 566 12.33 15.68 17.50
C LEU A 566 13.21 14.82 18.43
N PRO A 567 12.83 13.58 18.79
CA PRO A 567 13.68 12.67 19.55
C PRO A 567 15.03 12.33 18.92
N GLU A 568 15.16 12.34 17.58
CA GLU A 568 16.40 11.99 16.89
C GLU A 568 17.55 12.96 17.18
N PHE A 569 17.21 14.20 17.52
CA PHE A 569 18.19 15.25 17.85
C PHE A 569 18.81 15.09 19.24
N LYS A 570 18.29 14.20 20.08
CA LYS A 570 18.77 13.94 21.46
C LYS A 570 18.94 15.24 22.29
N ASN A 571 18.04 16.20 22.09
CA ASN A 571 18.09 17.49 22.76
C ASN A 571 17.34 17.44 24.11
N LYS A 572 17.85 18.14 25.13
CA LYS A 572 17.18 18.23 26.45
C LYS A 572 15.81 18.90 26.38
N GLU A 573 15.59 19.78 25.40
CA GLU A 573 14.32 20.47 25.18
C GLU A 573 13.25 19.58 24.53
N THR A 574 13.62 18.37 24.09
CA THR A 574 12.69 17.45 23.44
C THR A 574 11.55 17.05 24.38
N ALA A 575 11.84 16.66 25.63
CA ALA A 575 10.79 16.24 26.57
C ALA A 575 9.79 17.37 26.86
N PRO A 576 10.21 18.61 27.21
CA PRO A 576 9.29 19.76 27.29
C PRO A 576 8.48 20.02 26.01
N SER A 577 9.07 19.79 24.83
CA SER A 577 8.36 19.91 23.55
C SER A 577 7.28 18.86 23.36
N LEU A 578 7.54 17.59 23.72
CA LEU A 578 6.55 16.52 23.64
C LEU A 578 5.38 16.75 24.61
N ILE A 579 5.60 17.42 25.74
CA ILE A 579 4.50 17.86 26.63
C ILE A 579 3.55 18.81 25.94
N LYS A 580 4.09 19.84 25.26
CA LYS A 580 3.27 20.79 24.50
C LYS A 580 2.47 20.11 23.39
N VAL A 581 3.04 19.05 22.80
CA VAL A 581 2.32 18.20 21.84
C VAL A 581 1.14 17.49 22.51
N LEU A 582 1.34 16.87 23.68
CA LEU A 582 0.24 16.22 24.41
C LEU A 582 -0.85 17.20 24.83
N GLU A 583 -0.48 18.41 25.26
CA GLU A 583 -1.44 19.47 25.61
C GLU A 583 -2.31 19.87 24.41
N LYS A 584 -1.71 19.99 23.23
CA LYS A 584 -2.38 20.49 22.02
C LYS A 584 -3.09 19.40 21.22
N TYR A 585 -2.49 18.22 21.12
CA TYR A 585 -2.90 17.14 20.22
C TYR A 585 -3.15 15.81 20.95
N GLY A 586 -3.04 15.75 22.26
CA GLY A 586 -3.13 14.50 23.03
C GLY A 586 -4.46 13.76 22.90
N GLN A 587 -5.53 14.40 22.43
CA GLN A 587 -6.79 13.72 22.07
C GLN A 587 -6.63 12.78 20.87
N ASP A 588 -5.74 13.10 19.94
CA ASP A 588 -5.45 12.28 18.76
C ASP A 588 -4.53 11.10 19.14
N PHE A 589 -4.93 9.90 18.72
CA PHE A 589 -4.20 8.67 19.04
C PHE A 589 -2.80 8.64 18.42
N TRP A 590 -2.63 9.14 17.20
CA TRP A 590 -1.36 9.09 16.51
C TRP A 590 -0.33 9.98 17.18
N PHE A 591 -0.72 11.18 17.63
CA PHE A 591 0.18 12.04 18.41
C PHE A 591 0.61 11.40 19.73
N ARG A 592 -0.30 10.72 20.45
CA ARG A 592 0.08 9.97 21.65
C ARG A 592 1.08 8.86 21.32
N MET A 593 0.84 8.09 20.26
CA MET A 593 1.77 7.04 19.81
C MET A 593 3.12 7.62 19.40
N ALA A 594 3.15 8.73 18.66
CA ALA A 594 4.38 9.40 18.23
C ALA A 594 5.23 9.84 19.44
N VAL A 595 4.60 10.42 20.47
CA VAL A 595 5.28 10.77 21.73
C VAL A 595 5.82 9.50 22.40
N LEU A 596 4.98 8.50 22.63
CA LEU A 596 5.33 7.27 23.33
C LEU A 596 6.35 6.41 22.59
N SER A 597 6.52 6.59 21.27
CA SER A 597 7.50 5.87 20.46
C SER A 597 8.96 6.23 20.77
N SER A 598 9.17 7.32 21.52
CA SER A 598 10.51 7.81 21.87
C SER A 598 10.88 7.51 23.31
N GLU A 599 12.17 7.35 23.58
CA GLU A 599 12.68 7.12 24.94
C GLU A 599 12.30 8.25 25.90
N GLN A 600 12.45 9.50 25.47
CA GLN A 600 12.10 10.68 26.26
C GLN A 600 10.58 10.77 26.50
N GLY A 601 9.80 10.47 25.46
CA GLY A 601 8.33 10.51 25.51
C GLY A 601 7.68 9.38 26.31
N SER A 602 8.42 8.30 26.56
CA SER A 602 7.96 7.13 27.33
C SER A 602 8.71 6.91 28.65
N SER A 603 9.43 7.93 29.11
CA SER A 603 10.15 7.93 30.39
C SER A 603 9.23 8.36 31.57
N PRO A 604 9.44 7.87 32.80
CA PRO A 604 8.67 8.34 33.98
C PRO A 604 8.77 9.85 34.23
N GLU A 605 9.86 10.49 33.81
CA GLU A 605 10.13 11.92 33.98
C GLU A 605 9.05 12.79 33.30
N ILE A 606 8.42 12.29 32.23
CA ILE A 606 7.36 13.01 31.52
C ILE A 606 6.16 13.33 32.42
N LEU A 607 5.90 12.49 33.44
CA LEU A 607 4.80 12.68 34.38
C LEU A 607 5.03 13.90 35.28
N GLN A 608 6.29 14.15 35.66
CA GLN A 608 6.63 15.33 36.44
C GLN A 608 6.42 16.61 35.63
N LEU A 609 6.78 16.57 34.34
CA LEU A 609 6.56 17.70 33.43
C LEU A 609 5.07 17.93 33.14
N LEU A 610 4.27 16.87 32.98
CA LEU A 610 2.81 16.99 32.83
C LEU A 610 2.12 17.60 34.07
N ARG A 611 2.75 17.50 35.25
CA ARG A 611 2.21 18.04 36.51
C ARG A 611 2.39 19.56 36.65
N GLN A 612 3.39 20.18 36.00
CA GLN A 612 3.66 21.63 36.15
C GLN A 612 3.61 22.34 34.79
N PRO A 613 2.79 23.39 34.58
CA PRO A 613 1.84 24.07 35.49
C PRO A 613 0.40 23.52 35.41
N ASN A 614 0.21 22.33 34.82
CA ASN A 614 -1.10 21.89 34.35
C ASN A 614 -1.91 21.12 35.41
N THR A 615 -3.23 21.18 35.28
CA THR A 615 -4.19 20.32 36.00
C THR A 615 -4.34 18.93 35.35
N PHE A 616 -3.31 18.43 34.63
CA PHE A 616 -3.40 17.20 33.82
C PHE A 616 -3.94 16.02 34.64
N PHE A 617 -3.34 15.76 35.81
CA PHE A 617 -3.71 14.65 36.70
C PHE A 617 -4.92 14.93 37.59
N GLN A 618 -5.54 16.11 37.46
CA GLN A 618 -6.76 16.50 38.16
C GLN A 618 -8.02 16.36 37.29
N ASN A 619 -7.86 16.25 35.97
CA ASN A 619 -8.97 16.10 35.03
C ASN A 619 -8.83 14.78 34.23
N PRO A 620 -9.49 13.68 34.63
CA PRO A 620 -9.31 12.35 34.05
C PRO A 620 -10.09 12.17 32.73
N GLU A 621 -9.74 12.95 31.72
CA GLU A 621 -10.29 12.77 30.37
C GLU A 621 -9.86 11.41 29.78
N PRO A 622 -10.72 10.75 28.97
CA PRO A 622 -10.43 9.41 28.44
C PRO A 622 -9.06 9.27 27.77
N TRP A 623 -8.62 10.27 26.99
CA TRP A 623 -7.34 10.23 26.30
C TRP A 623 -6.13 10.36 27.25
N LYS A 624 -6.27 11.10 28.37
CA LYS A 624 -5.21 11.27 29.37
C LYS A 624 -5.03 9.97 30.16
N LEU A 625 -6.14 9.32 30.50
CA LEU A 625 -6.13 8.00 31.13
C LEU A 625 -5.51 6.95 30.20
N ALA A 626 -5.88 6.95 28.92
CA ALA A 626 -5.27 6.07 27.91
C ALA A 626 -3.75 6.31 27.78
N PHE A 627 -3.32 7.58 27.69
CA PHE A 627 -1.90 7.93 27.64
C PHE A 627 -1.13 7.41 28.86
N VAL A 628 -1.65 7.64 30.07
CA VAL A 628 -1.01 7.19 31.32
C VAL A 628 -0.98 5.66 31.37
N SER A 629 -2.04 4.97 30.96
CA SER A 629 -2.09 3.51 30.89
C SER A 629 -1.01 2.95 29.95
N ASP A 630 -0.89 3.51 28.74
CA ASP A 630 0.11 3.09 27.75
C ASP A 630 1.55 3.39 28.19
N LEU A 631 1.80 4.59 28.75
CA LEU A 631 3.09 4.94 29.34
C LEU A 631 3.48 3.97 30.46
N SER A 632 2.54 3.68 31.35
CA SER A 632 2.77 2.75 32.47
C SER A 632 3.04 1.34 31.97
N ASN A 633 2.37 0.93 30.89
CA ASN A 633 2.65 -0.34 30.21
C ASN A 633 4.09 -0.40 29.71
N ILE A 634 4.58 0.66 29.08
CA ILE A 634 5.97 0.75 28.60
C ILE A 634 6.95 0.67 29.77
N ILE A 635 6.74 1.45 30.84
CA ILE A 635 7.57 1.42 32.05
C ILE A 635 7.62 0.01 32.66
N GLY A 636 6.45 -0.66 32.76
CA GLY A 636 6.36 -2.03 33.25
C GLY A 636 7.05 -3.04 32.34
N ALA A 637 6.88 -2.93 31.03
CA ALA A 637 7.48 -3.83 30.05
C ALA A 637 9.02 -3.69 30.00
N ARG A 638 9.55 -2.49 30.26
CA ARG A 638 10.99 -2.25 30.45
C ARG A 638 11.53 -2.96 31.69
N ASN A 639 10.71 -3.06 32.73
CA ASN A 639 11.06 -3.68 34.02
C ASN A 639 12.38 -3.14 34.62
N GLN A 640 12.60 -1.84 34.51
CA GLN A 640 13.79 -1.17 35.06
C GLN A 640 13.49 -0.63 36.46
N LYS A 641 14.26 -1.09 37.45
CA LYS A 641 14.05 -0.76 38.86
C LYS A 641 13.93 0.74 39.10
N ASP A 642 14.88 1.54 38.62
CA ASP A 642 14.91 2.99 38.86
C ASP A 642 13.70 3.71 38.22
N GLN A 643 13.30 3.30 37.02
CA GLN A 643 12.12 3.87 36.35
C GLN A 643 10.83 3.53 37.13
N ILE A 644 10.69 2.28 37.58
CA ILE A 644 9.51 1.84 38.33
C ILE A 644 9.46 2.52 39.70
N SER A 645 10.57 2.58 40.44
CA SER A 645 10.61 3.28 41.72
C SER A 645 10.26 4.77 41.56
N THR A 646 10.77 5.44 40.52
CA THR A 646 10.44 6.84 40.19
C THR A 646 8.94 6.98 39.89
N PHE A 647 8.39 6.09 39.08
CA PHE A 647 6.99 6.05 38.72
C PHE A 647 6.06 5.83 39.93
N LEU A 648 6.37 4.84 40.79
CA LEU A 648 5.57 4.55 42.00
C LEU A 648 5.66 5.69 43.03
N ASN A 649 6.81 6.36 43.14
CA ASN A 649 6.95 7.55 43.97
C ASN A 649 6.12 8.72 43.44
N PHE A 650 5.99 8.87 42.11
CA PHE A 650 5.07 9.82 41.51
C PHE A 650 3.61 9.47 41.85
N LEU A 651 3.18 8.21 41.74
CA LEU A 651 1.80 7.82 42.08
C LEU A 651 1.46 7.95 43.57
N SER A 652 2.48 7.96 44.45
CA SER A 652 2.32 8.13 45.90
C SER A 652 2.01 9.57 46.33
N GLN A 653 2.00 10.54 45.41
CA GLN A 653 1.61 11.92 45.71
C GLN A 653 0.13 12.00 46.14
N PRO A 654 -0.27 13.00 46.96
CA PRO A 654 -1.64 13.10 47.48
C PRO A 654 -2.69 13.33 46.39
N ASP A 655 -3.97 13.09 46.71
CA ASP A 655 -5.10 13.19 45.76
C ASP A 655 -5.25 14.57 45.13
N SER A 656 -4.91 15.61 45.90
CA SER A 656 -4.83 16.99 45.42
C SER A 656 -3.83 17.20 44.27
N GLN A 657 -2.96 16.21 44.02
CA GLN A 657 -2.03 16.20 42.90
C GLN A 657 -2.36 15.13 41.85
N ILE A 658 -2.85 13.95 42.24
CA ILE A 658 -3.20 12.86 41.32
C ILE A 658 -4.51 12.21 41.74
N THR A 659 -5.53 12.21 40.88
CA THR A 659 -6.81 11.54 41.19
C THR A 659 -6.70 10.02 41.13
N ASP A 660 -7.61 9.34 41.82
CA ASP A 660 -7.65 7.87 41.83
C ASP A 660 -7.83 7.24 40.46
N SER A 661 -8.58 7.88 39.56
CA SER A 661 -8.75 7.39 38.19
C SER A 661 -7.41 7.25 37.46
N PHE A 662 -6.48 8.21 37.65
CA PHE A 662 -5.13 8.09 37.09
C PHE A 662 -4.33 6.98 37.74
N ARG A 663 -4.41 6.82 39.06
CA ARG A 663 -3.68 5.75 39.77
C ARG A 663 -4.18 4.36 39.37
N VAL A 664 -5.49 4.18 39.21
CA VAL A 664 -6.12 2.94 38.72
C VAL A 664 -5.55 2.57 37.37
N GLU A 665 -5.63 3.48 36.39
CA GLU A 665 -5.18 3.20 35.02
C GLU A 665 -3.66 3.05 34.92
N ALA A 666 -2.91 3.81 35.72
CA ALA A 666 -1.46 3.66 35.85
C ALA A 666 -1.06 2.25 36.33
N ILE A 667 -1.69 1.75 37.40
CA ILE A 667 -1.38 0.42 37.95
C ILE A 667 -1.82 -0.70 37.00
N LYS A 668 -2.98 -0.57 36.35
CA LYS A 668 -3.40 -1.52 35.30
C LYS A 668 -2.40 -1.56 34.15
N GLY A 669 -1.96 -0.40 33.66
CA GLY A 669 -0.95 -0.29 32.61
C GLY A 669 0.35 -0.96 33.03
N LEU A 670 0.89 -0.59 34.21
CA LEU A 670 2.13 -1.10 34.77
C LEU A 670 2.12 -2.62 34.94
N THR A 671 1.05 -3.18 35.52
CA THR A 671 0.92 -4.64 35.72
C THR A 671 0.83 -5.39 34.39
N LYS A 672 0.11 -4.86 33.40
CA LYS A 672 0.09 -5.42 32.04
C LYS A 672 1.48 -5.39 31.40
N GLY A 673 2.24 -4.31 31.61
CA GLY A 673 3.64 -4.20 31.16
C GLY A 673 4.55 -5.25 31.82
N LEU A 674 4.52 -5.35 33.14
CA LEU A 674 5.31 -6.31 33.91
C LEU A 674 4.99 -7.77 33.56
N ASN A 675 3.74 -8.08 33.19
CA ASN A 675 3.38 -9.41 32.69
C ASN A 675 3.97 -9.72 31.31
N ARG A 676 4.25 -8.70 30.49
CA ARG A 676 4.91 -8.84 29.17
C ARG A 676 6.44 -8.92 29.27
N ALA A 677 7.03 -8.38 30.34
CA ALA A 677 8.48 -8.35 30.51
C ALA A 677 9.05 -9.78 30.63
N THR A 678 10.12 -10.03 29.88
CA THR A 678 10.78 -11.35 29.85
C THR A 678 11.55 -11.67 31.13
N SER A 679 11.84 -10.66 31.96
CA SER A 679 12.71 -10.73 33.14
C SER A 679 11.96 -10.60 34.49
N THR A 680 10.64 -10.76 34.51
CA THR A 680 9.83 -10.51 35.72
C THR A 680 10.05 -11.60 36.78
N ASP A 681 10.49 -11.18 37.97
CA ASP A 681 10.71 -12.04 39.15
C ASP A 681 9.43 -12.83 39.50
N PRO A 682 9.49 -14.15 39.75
CA PRO A 682 8.35 -14.95 40.16
C PRO A 682 7.56 -14.38 41.35
N LYS A 683 8.25 -13.82 42.36
CA LYS A 683 7.60 -13.19 43.51
C LYS A 683 6.81 -11.95 43.11
N LEU A 684 7.33 -11.18 42.15
CA LEU A 684 6.61 -10.04 41.61
C LEU A 684 5.38 -10.48 40.82
N LYS A 685 5.43 -11.61 40.09
CA LYS A 685 4.24 -12.17 39.42
C LYS A 685 3.13 -12.52 40.41
N GLU A 686 3.49 -13.09 41.57
CA GLU A 686 2.52 -13.36 42.64
C GLU A 686 1.88 -12.07 43.20
N ILE A 687 2.68 -11.01 43.40
CA ILE A 687 2.18 -9.70 43.83
C ILE A 687 1.20 -9.16 42.78
N ILE A 688 1.59 -9.17 41.50
CA ILE A 688 0.76 -8.68 40.39
C ILE A 688 -0.59 -9.41 40.33
N GLN A 689 -0.62 -10.73 40.51
CA GLN A 689 -1.86 -11.52 40.50
C GLN A 689 -2.84 -11.14 41.63
N ARG A 690 -2.34 -10.57 42.73
CA ARG A 690 -3.16 -10.16 43.89
C ARG A 690 -3.59 -8.70 43.84
N ILE A 691 -2.97 -7.89 42.98
CA ILE A 691 -3.30 -6.48 42.82
C ILE A 691 -4.75 -6.34 42.35
N LYS A 692 -5.49 -5.50 43.07
CA LYS A 692 -6.84 -5.05 42.69
C LYS A 692 -6.81 -3.54 42.54
N THR A 693 -7.69 -3.03 41.69
CA THR A 693 -7.77 -1.59 41.40
C THR A 693 -9.21 -1.09 41.33
N ASN A 694 -10.12 -1.64 42.15
CA ASN A 694 -11.54 -1.30 42.08
C ASN A 694 -11.89 -0.04 42.89
N ASN A 695 -11.05 0.33 43.86
CA ASN A 695 -11.23 1.51 44.71
C ASN A 695 -9.88 2.07 45.20
N THR A 696 -9.94 3.24 45.85
CA THR A 696 -8.79 3.98 46.38
C THR A 696 -7.92 3.15 47.33
N GLN A 697 -8.52 2.39 48.24
CA GLN A 697 -7.78 1.57 49.22
C GLN A 697 -6.98 0.46 48.51
N GLU A 698 -7.61 -0.24 47.56
CA GLU A 698 -6.95 -1.30 46.81
C GLU A 698 -5.78 -0.78 45.97
N VAL A 699 -5.95 0.38 45.31
CA VAL A 699 -4.88 1.00 44.52
C VAL A 699 -3.73 1.49 45.40
N THR A 700 -4.04 2.06 46.56
CA THR A 700 -3.02 2.50 47.53
C THR A 700 -2.23 1.31 48.05
N ALA A 701 -2.90 0.21 48.39
CA ALA A 701 -2.26 -1.03 48.80
C ALA A 701 -1.38 -1.61 47.67
N ALA A 702 -1.86 -1.61 46.43
CA ALA A 702 -1.09 -2.06 45.27
C ALA A 702 0.20 -1.24 45.08
N ILE A 703 0.13 0.09 45.21
CA ILE A 703 1.32 0.96 45.14
C ILE A 703 2.31 0.61 46.25
N GLN A 704 1.83 0.40 47.49
CA GLN A 704 2.69 0.05 48.62
C GLN A 704 3.37 -1.31 48.44
N ASP A 705 2.63 -2.33 47.98
CA ASP A 705 3.17 -3.67 47.74
C ASP A 705 4.26 -3.65 46.66
N LEU A 706 4.02 -2.93 45.56
CA LEU A 706 5.01 -2.76 44.50
C LEU A 706 6.25 -1.99 44.98
N LYS A 707 6.08 -0.93 45.78
CA LYS A 707 7.20 -0.18 46.39
C LYS A 707 7.99 -0.98 47.40
N LYS A 708 7.38 -1.97 48.04
CA LYS A 708 8.10 -2.87 48.96
C LYS A 708 9.00 -3.83 48.19
N PHE A 709 8.59 -4.21 46.97
CA PHE A 709 9.37 -5.08 46.11
C PHE A 709 10.56 -4.35 45.44
N TYR A 710 10.31 -3.16 44.88
CA TYR A 710 11.31 -2.32 44.20
C TYR A 710 12.02 -1.38 45.16
#